data_AF-A0A6L7NNF3-F1
#
_entry.id   AF-A0A6L7NNF3-F1
#
_cell.length_a   1.000
_cell.length_b   1.000
_cell.length_c   1.000
_cell.angle_alpha   90.00
_cell.angle_beta   90.00
_cell.angle_gamma   90.00
#
_symmetry.space_group_name_H-M   'P 1'
#
loop_
_entity.id
_entity.type
_entity.pdbx_description
1 polymer ?
#
loop_
_entity_poly.entity_id
_entity_poly.type
_entity_poly.pdbx_seq_one_letter_code
_entity_poly.pdbx_strand_id
1 'polypeptide(L)'
;MRPAGLRALVVVAVVVAAVGVGLWSAHGSASAQAPAASTISTELQPGWNLVGWMGPDTTTRALFDAIPELNLIVAWDDVAQRHRWAWRPAIGSRGMQEIGRGRGLALHIGGESAVEWTRPAAEGVVLLPLQAGNNLVTWGGPDGTPIDEALDWLGDAVMSASRWNADTRASDRYRPGAPAAANTLRTLNHGDALWVRLSEDASWWQSGTAGTEFDFKETVTPAKKVAIRTETARVLVFFAEVYGMEPVDLVVTVDPAGVEARSFDTTHALPGEIYVGTRTYNDADGFFALSHEYFHVFQWQFRKGSPVGSYLPDWLIEGTAQYVSDMYEWQRLGRTGADVRGHWWSIDVGSIGPHRPLTDRLYVEIHGYWAGALATDWLVRRAAALSTGERFTPLAPPELVARPDHDAHLEFFRLLPESASWEEAFEAAFGIALDDFYEEFEEYRIALGALHLPHLADDRDEPLLVFLGEIPSDTRIRIREQFDTAQDLFRERFRGGPVDYTVFVAASDRWAKAAYEGVFSAFGGSAPQGECVTAKTGVALFVSLANCPVEPLADSLGAHHFEEVLERVAPADVLSPWLLGYEPPGPYWLRLAMRGYATHAYRDALGIERLEQVRSAQAASARSTSEPLSGFADYPAWPWFPPLDEAANALSFLAGDRLVARAGEPAIIEYYRLLGTTDNWQEAFEAAFGITIGDFYQEFAEYRSAIGAVAPPDAPGELAGPQLVLLGEFDSWLKAALPAQFEAVQAFFGDRLGGEPVDYTVYLVATPGAATAHRDLIGVDIGGGIWKICRSLPRDWEGPLVIVLSGCGGRTADAAEELVWFHYERVLRQLTPPLLRRGWPSVHMQRGSYWLDLGLREYAERVFLDSLEHEDLDRMRPWLADFGNRAEGTLSDFEPYPDWRLAPVREVEVLSFLAADWLLARAGERAIFEYYRLRQTTDSWQDAFEAAFGTTVDDFYTEFAEYRAGL
;
A
#
# COMPACT_ATOMS: atom_id res chain seq x y z
N MET A 1 57.91 -48.51 -31.76
CA MET A 1 59.37 -48.32 -31.64
C MET A 1 59.66 -46.83 -31.78
N ARG A 2 60.31 -46.20 -30.78
CA ARG A 2 61.01 -44.88 -30.92
C ARG A 2 62.36 -45.11 -31.64
N PRO A 3 63.12 -44.12 -32.20
CA PRO A 3 63.29 -42.73 -31.70
C PRO A 3 63.61 -41.58 -32.72
N ALA A 4 63.60 -40.34 -32.18
CA ALA A 4 64.46 -39.14 -32.42
C ALA A 4 64.62 -38.54 -33.84
N GLY A 5 64.72 -37.20 -34.04
CA GLY A 5 64.78 -36.10 -33.09
C GLY A 5 64.96 -34.71 -33.75
N LEU A 6 64.56 -33.69 -32.97
CA LEU A 6 65.08 -32.32 -32.83
C LEU A 6 66.17 -31.83 -33.82
N ARG A 7 65.92 -30.72 -34.53
CA ARG A 7 66.90 -29.62 -34.73
C ARG A 7 66.41 -28.29 -35.34
N ALA A 8 65.11 -28.05 -35.56
CA ALA A 8 64.68 -26.86 -36.30
C ALA A 8 63.99 -25.73 -35.50
N LEU A 9 63.76 -25.85 -34.18
CA LEU A 9 62.86 -24.92 -33.47
C LEU A 9 63.51 -24.03 -32.37
N VAL A 10 64.83 -23.87 -32.35
CA VAL A 10 65.53 -23.07 -31.31
C VAL A 10 66.00 -21.70 -31.81
N VAL A 11 66.00 -21.41 -33.12
CA VAL A 11 66.54 -20.14 -33.63
C VAL A 11 65.49 -19.04 -33.80
N VAL A 12 64.18 -19.37 -33.86
CA VAL A 12 63.12 -18.35 -34.01
C VAL A 12 62.67 -17.77 -32.67
N ALA A 13 62.83 -18.49 -31.56
CA ALA A 13 62.41 -18.01 -30.23
C ALA A 13 63.34 -16.94 -29.64
N VAL A 14 64.61 -16.87 -30.07
CA VAL A 14 65.59 -15.93 -29.49
C VAL A 14 65.54 -14.54 -30.16
N VAL A 15 65.07 -14.44 -31.40
CA VAL A 15 64.99 -13.14 -32.10
C VAL A 15 63.68 -12.38 -31.77
N VAL A 16 62.58 -13.09 -31.45
CA VAL A 16 61.34 -12.44 -31.01
C VAL A 16 61.45 -11.94 -29.55
N ALA A 17 62.24 -12.60 -28.71
CA ALA A 17 62.51 -12.14 -27.35
C ALA A 17 63.43 -10.89 -27.29
N ALA A 18 64.27 -10.64 -28.30
CA ALA A 18 65.21 -9.52 -28.28
C ALA A 18 64.63 -8.21 -28.85
N VAL A 19 63.55 -8.26 -29.65
CA VAL A 19 62.87 -7.04 -30.16
C VAL A 19 61.67 -6.64 -29.29
N GLY A 20 61.07 -7.58 -28.54
CA GLY A 20 59.98 -7.29 -27.60
C GLY A 20 60.40 -6.60 -26.30
N VAL A 21 61.69 -6.67 -25.94
CA VAL A 21 62.22 -6.06 -24.70
C VAL A 21 62.65 -4.59 -24.89
N GLY A 22 62.70 -4.09 -26.13
CA GLY A 22 63.13 -2.71 -26.43
C GLY A 22 62.02 -1.66 -26.50
N LEU A 23 60.74 -2.04 -26.41
CA LEU A 23 59.59 -1.11 -26.55
C LEU A 23 58.69 -1.03 -25.32
N TRP A 24 59.08 -1.66 -24.20
CA TRP A 24 58.33 -1.65 -22.93
C TRP A 24 59.03 -0.87 -21.80
N SER A 25 59.97 0.02 -22.13
CA SER A 25 60.74 0.79 -21.12
C SER A 25 60.55 2.30 -21.21
N ALA A 26 59.39 2.77 -21.69
CA ALA A 26 59.05 4.20 -21.67
C ALA A 26 57.55 4.47 -21.45
N HIS A 27 56.87 3.68 -20.62
CA HIS A 27 55.78 4.25 -19.82
C HIS A 27 56.43 4.64 -18.50
N GLY A 28 56.97 5.86 -18.46
CA GLY A 28 57.31 6.45 -17.18
C GLY A 28 56.07 6.32 -16.30
N SER A 29 56.19 5.60 -15.19
CA SER A 29 55.22 5.67 -14.12
C SER A 29 55.19 7.13 -13.70
N ALA A 30 54.29 7.90 -14.32
CA ALA A 30 53.77 9.10 -13.70
C ALA A 30 53.17 8.55 -12.40
N SER A 31 53.95 8.60 -11.32
CA SER A 31 53.44 8.53 -9.97
C SER A 31 52.30 9.52 -9.98
N ALA A 32 51.06 9.04 -10.06
CA ALA A 32 49.89 9.88 -9.89
C ALA A 32 50.15 10.60 -8.58
N GLN A 33 50.47 11.89 -8.69
CA GLN A 33 50.84 12.70 -7.56
C GLN A 33 49.58 12.69 -6.70
N ALA A 34 49.66 12.06 -5.52
CA ALA A 34 48.52 11.95 -4.64
C ALA A 34 47.86 13.34 -4.58
N PRO A 35 46.54 13.46 -4.84
CA PRO A 35 45.88 14.75 -4.85
C PRO A 35 46.30 15.49 -3.59
N ALA A 36 46.72 16.75 -3.75
CA ALA A 36 47.16 17.56 -2.63
C ALA A 36 46.02 17.57 -1.61
N ALA A 37 46.27 17.07 -0.40
CA ALA A 37 45.26 17.03 0.65
C ALA A 37 44.66 18.43 0.80
N SER A 38 43.33 18.54 0.84
CA SER A 38 42.69 19.84 1.04
C SER A 38 43.14 20.43 2.38
N THR A 39 43.21 21.76 2.41
CA THR A 39 43.68 22.50 3.59
C THR A 39 42.75 23.65 3.89
N ILE A 40 42.53 23.92 5.18
CA ILE A 40 41.83 25.11 5.65
C ILE A 40 42.88 26.10 6.18
N SER A 41 42.88 27.32 5.65
CA SER A 41 43.61 28.44 6.22
C SER A 41 42.68 29.29 7.07
N THR A 42 43.11 29.62 8.28
CA THR A 42 42.37 30.51 9.19
C THR A 42 43.34 31.52 9.79
N GLU A 43 42.98 32.80 9.75
CA GLU A 43 43.70 33.84 10.48
C GLU A 43 43.27 33.83 11.95
N LEU A 44 44.22 33.57 12.86
CA LEU A 44 43.97 33.52 14.30
C LEU A 44 44.36 34.85 14.93
N GLN A 45 43.40 35.55 15.53
CA GLN A 45 43.61 36.83 16.19
C GLN A 45 44.29 36.67 17.56
N PRO A 46 45.06 37.64 18.07
CA PRO A 46 45.54 37.62 19.45
C PRO A 46 44.39 37.45 20.46
N GLY A 47 44.54 36.51 21.40
CA GLY A 47 43.50 36.12 22.34
C GLY A 47 42.71 34.88 21.92
N TRP A 48 41.40 34.86 22.19
CA TRP A 48 40.54 33.69 21.97
C TRP A 48 40.02 33.58 20.54
N ASN A 49 40.21 32.40 19.96
CA ASN A 49 39.69 31.97 18.67
C ASN A 49 38.91 30.67 18.86
N LEU A 50 37.91 30.44 18.01
CA LEU A 50 37.18 29.18 17.98
C LEU A 50 37.33 28.61 16.56
N VAL A 51 37.88 27.41 16.44
CA VAL A 51 38.24 26.79 15.17
C VAL A 51 37.92 25.31 15.19
N GLY A 52 37.55 24.76 14.05
CA GLY A 52 37.25 23.35 13.91
C GLY A 52 38.45 22.52 13.43
N TRP A 53 38.58 21.29 13.92
CA TRP A 53 39.57 20.30 13.46
C TRP A 53 38.93 19.27 12.51
N MET A 54 39.23 19.39 11.22
CA MET A 54 38.80 18.44 10.16
C MET A 54 39.91 17.49 9.70
N GLY A 55 41.13 17.65 10.21
CA GLY A 55 42.25 16.77 9.86
C GLY A 55 42.13 15.39 10.51
N PRO A 56 43.03 14.46 10.15
CA PRO A 56 43.16 13.19 10.87
C PRO A 56 43.46 13.43 12.35
N ASP A 57 43.22 12.41 13.18
CA ASP A 57 43.52 12.47 14.61
C ASP A 57 44.95 12.92 14.86
N THR A 58 45.11 13.88 15.77
CA THR A 58 46.40 14.51 16.05
C THR A 58 46.61 14.72 17.55
N THR A 59 47.83 15.05 17.93
CA THR A 59 48.16 15.32 19.34
C THR A 59 48.14 16.83 19.63
N THR A 60 47.83 17.20 20.88
CA THR A 60 47.92 18.60 21.31
C THR A 60 49.33 19.15 21.18
N ARG A 61 50.36 18.30 21.32
CA ARG A 61 51.76 18.66 21.06
C ARG A 61 51.97 19.09 19.61
N ALA A 62 51.48 18.31 18.65
CA ALA A 62 51.61 18.65 17.23
C ALA A 62 50.97 20.01 16.91
N LEU A 63 49.82 20.35 17.51
CA LEU A 63 49.22 21.68 17.35
C LEU A 63 50.08 22.80 17.96
N PHE A 64 50.64 22.59 19.15
CA PHE A 64 51.56 23.56 19.76
C PHE A 64 52.83 23.76 18.92
N ASP A 65 53.34 22.71 18.30
CA ASP A 65 54.51 22.80 17.43
C ASP A 65 54.16 23.53 16.11
N ALA A 66 52.94 23.32 15.59
CA ALA A 66 52.45 23.98 14.36
C ALA A 66 52.14 25.47 14.54
N ILE A 67 51.78 25.91 15.74
CA ILE A 67 51.43 27.31 16.04
C ILE A 67 52.25 27.79 17.25
N PRO A 68 53.47 28.34 17.06
CA PRO A 68 54.35 28.73 18.17
C PRO A 68 53.71 29.69 19.19
N GLU A 69 52.84 30.59 18.74
CA GLU A 69 52.12 31.58 19.55
C GLU A 69 50.96 30.98 20.36
N LEU A 70 50.56 29.73 20.09
CA LEU A 70 49.47 29.07 20.80
C LEU A 70 49.86 28.79 22.25
N ASN A 71 49.11 29.36 23.19
CA ASN A 71 49.34 29.16 24.62
C ASN A 71 48.46 28.03 25.18
N LEU A 72 47.16 28.06 24.90
CA LEU A 72 46.16 27.19 25.50
C LEU A 72 45.21 26.63 24.43
N ILE A 73 44.94 25.33 24.51
CA ILE A 73 43.92 24.64 23.73
C ILE A 73 42.83 24.20 24.70
N VAL A 74 41.58 24.50 24.39
CA VAL A 74 40.41 24.01 25.13
C VAL A 74 39.49 23.29 24.13
N ALA A 75 39.05 22.09 24.49
CA ALA A 75 37.99 21.38 23.79
C ALA A 75 36.85 21.07 24.78
N TRP A 76 35.69 20.70 24.23
CA TRP A 76 34.58 20.18 25.03
C TRP A 76 34.63 18.65 25.06
N ASP A 77 34.43 18.09 26.24
CA ASP A 77 34.11 16.68 26.45
C ASP A 77 32.58 16.61 26.54
N ASP A 78 31.96 16.21 25.43
CA ASP A 78 30.53 16.08 25.22
C ASP A 78 29.90 15.02 26.13
N VAL A 79 30.55 13.87 26.32
CA VAL A 79 30.06 12.84 27.24
C VAL A 79 30.11 13.34 28.70
N ALA A 80 31.21 13.99 29.11
CA ALA A 80 31.35 14.49 30.47
C ALA A 80 30.77 15.90 30.69
N GLN A 81 30.22 16.54 29.65
CA GLN A 81 29.72 17.92 29.63
C GLN A 81 30.65 18.93 30.34
N ARG A 82 31.95 18.90 30.02
CA ARG A 82 32.97 19.77 30.63
C ARG A 82 34.13 20.10 29.72
N HIS A 83 34.83 21.19 30.00
CA HIS A 83 36.04 21.55 29.27
C HIS A 83 37.21 20.63 29.59
N ARG A 84 37.96 20.24 28.55
CA ARG A 84 39.31 19.68 28.65
C ARG A 84 40.29 20.67 28.04
N TRP A 85 41.47 20.76 28.63
CA TRP A 85 42.45 21.75 28.21
C TRP A 85 43.86 21.16 28.16
N ALA A 86 44.70 21.79 27.33
CA ALA A 86 46.13 21.56 27.27
C ALA A 86 46.82 22.93 27.24
N TRP A 87 47.86 23.10 28.06
CA TRP A 87 48.63 24.34 28.17
C TRP A 87 50.10 24.07 27.86
N ARG A 88 50.73 24.93 27.05
CA ARG A 88 52.09 24.69 26.50
C ARG A 88 53.16 24.32 27.55
N PRO A 89 53.27 24.98 28.72
CA PRO A 89 54.27 24.62 29.74
C PRO A 89 54.04 23.26 30.43
N ALA A 90 52.87 22.64 30.24
CA ALA A 90 52.45 21.42 30.92
C ALA A 90 52.05 20.28 29.96
N ILE A 91 52.58 20.29 28.73
CA ILE A 91 52.31 19.23 27.73
C ILE A 91 52.76 17.87 28.30
N GLY A 92 51.81 16.95 28.46
CA GLY A 92 52.07 15.55 28.86
C GLY A 92 51.75 15.19 30.31
N SER A 93 51.35 16.13 31.20
CA SER A 93 51.28 15.84 32.65
C SER A 93 49.89 15.73 33.30
N ARG A 94 48.76 15.88 32.56
CA ARG A 94 47.35 15.54 32.96
C ARG A 94 46.25 16.19 32.07
N GLY A 95 46.58 16.76 30.91
CA GLY A 95 45.63 17.44 30.02
C GLY A 95 45.09 16.61 28.86
N MET A 96 44.37 17.26 27.95
CA MET A 96 43.97 16.70 26.65
C MET A 96 45.22 16.32 25.84
N GLN A 97 45.30 15.07 25.39
CA GLN A 97 46.45 14.55 24.64
C GLN A 97 46.18 14.51 23.13
N GLU A 98 44.95 14.15 22.76
CA GLU A 98 44.54 13.92 21.39
C GLU A 98 43.37 14.81 21.02
N ILE A 99 43.28 15.12 19.73
CA ILE A 99 42.21 15.88 19.10
C ILE A 99 41.73 15.01 17.94
N GLY A 100 40.50 14.52 18.08
CA GLY A 100 39.85 13.74 17.03
C GLY A 100 39.23 14.63 15.96
N ARG A 101 39.06 14.08 14.75
CA ARG A 101 38.32 14.70 13.63
C ARG A 101 36.92 15.16 14.09
N GLY A 102 36.46 16.29 13.56
CA GLY A 102 35.13 16.85 13.82
C GLY A 102 34.99 17.63 15.13
N ARG A 103 36.03 17.70 15.98
CA ARG A 103 35.99 18.47 17.24
C ARG A 103 36.22 19.96 17.03
N GLY A 104 35.42 20.79 17.69
CA GLY A 104 35.68 22.22 17.81
C GLY A 104 36.69 22.52 18.93
N LEU A 105 37.51 23.55 18.73
CA LEU A 105 38.59 23.94 19.63
C LEU A 105 38.51 25.44 19.92
N ALA A 106 38.64 25.81 21.20
CA ALA A 106 38.94 27.17 21.61
C ALA A 106 40.45 27.32 21.82
N LEU A 107 41.07 28.17 21.00
CA LEU A 107 42.52 28.42 21.00
C LEU A 107 42.81 29.79 21.57
N HIS A 108 43.76 29.88 22.50
CA HIS A 108 44.27 31.16 22.97
C HIS A 108 45.65 31.44 22.37
N ILE A 109 45.71 32.43 21.47
CA ILE A 109 46.92 32.88 20.79
C ILE A 109 47.57 34.01 21.60
N GLY A 110 48.86 33.86 21.89
CA GLY A 110 49.69 34.91 22.49
C GLY A 110 50.24 35.89 21.46
N GLY A 111 51.03 36.86 21.92
CA GLY A 111 51.60 37.90 21.05
C GLY A 111 50.64 39.04 20.74
N GLU A 112 51.05 39.93 19.82
CA GLU A 112 50.31 41.15 19.46
C GLU A 112 49.81 41.16 18.01
N SER A 113 50.13 40.14 17.22
CA SER A 113 49.80 40.06 15.79
C SER A 113 49.03 38.78 15.48
N ALA A 114 48.18 38.84 14.46
CA ALA A 114 47.45 37.67 13.99
C ALA A 114 48.40 36.64 13.38
N VAL A 115 48.01 35.37 13.45
CA VAL A 115 48.78 34.23 12.92
C VAL A 115 47.93 33.51 11.88
N GLU A 116 48.42 33.43 10.65
CA GLU A 116 47.80 32.56 9.64
C GLU A 116 48.13 31.11 9.95
N TRP A 117 47.10 30.28 10.12
CA TRP A 117 47.25 28.86 10.39
C TRP A 117 46.57 28.04 9.30
N THR A 118 47.38 27.32 8.53
CA THR A 118 46.92 26.31 7.57
C THR A 118 46.95 24.94 8.20
N ARG A 119 45.84 24.20 8.13
CA ARG A 119 45.72 22.83 8.65
C ARG A 119 45.13 21.88 7.62
N PRO A 120 45.41 20.57 7.72
CA PRO A 120 44.76 19.57 6.88
C PRO A 120 43.24 19.61 7.08
N ALA A 121 42.51 19.50 5.99
CA ALA A 121 41.10 19.14 5.97
C ALA A 121 41.02 17.75 5.35
N ALA A 122 40.56 16.76 6.10
CA ALA A 122 40.21 15.51 5.46
C ALA A 122 38.97 15.77 4.61
N GLU A 123 39.08 15.58 3.31
CA GLU A 123 37.93 15.51 2.42
C GLU A 123 37.01 14.36 2.87
N GLY A 124 35.73 14.48 2.56
CA GLY A 124 34.73 13.47 2.90
C GLY A 124 33.98 13.78 4.19
N VAL A 125 33.03 12.88 4.47
CA VAL A 125 31.96 13.15 5.41
C VAL A 125 32.39 12.89 6.85
N VAL A 126 31.77 13.61 7.79
CA VAL A 126 31.91 13.39 9.23
C VAL A 126 30.53 13.17 9.82
N LEU A 127 30.31 11.97 10.35
CA LEU A 127 29.23 11.70 11.29
C LEU A 127 29.71 12.03 12.68
N LEU A 128 29.04 12.99 13.30
CA LEU A 128 29.33 13.37 14.67
C LEU A 128 28.27 12.81 15.61
N PRO A 129 28.60 11.89 16.51
CA PRO A 129 27.73 11.61 17.63
C PRO A 129 27.70 12.85 18.53
N LEU A 130 26.50 13.36 18.80
CA LEU A 130 26.24 14.50 19.66
C LEU A 130 25.45 14.04 20.88
N GLN A 131 25.77 14.61 22.03
CA GLN A 131 25.09 14.31 23.29
C GLN A 131 24.04 15.38 23.59
N ALA A 132 23.01 15.01 24.34
CA ALA A 132 22.09 15.96 24.95
C ALA A 132 22.88 17.00 25.77
N GLY A 133 22.51 18.28 25.64
CA GLY A 133 23.30 19.37 26.22
C GLY A 133 24.23 20.02 25.20
N ASN A 134 25.39 20.50 25.63
CA ASN A 134 26.30 21.25 24.77
C ASN A 134 27.25 20.31 24.02
N ASN A 135 27.55 20.66 22.77
CA ASN A 135 28.55 20.02 21.93
C ASN A 135 29.41 21.12 21.33
N LEU A 136 30.74 20.94 21.29
CA LEU A 136 31.65 21.82 20.57
C LEU A 136 32.27 21.06 19.41
N VAL A 137 31.76 21.35 18.21
CA VAL A 137 32.05 20.59 17.00
C VAL A 137 32.56 21.49 15.89
N THR A 138 33.14 20.90 14.86
CA THR A 138 33.50 21.57 13.61
C THR A 138 32.35 21.51 12.64
N TRP A 139 32.24 22.39 11.64
CA TRP A 139 31.42 22.19 10.45
C TRP A 139 32.25 21.58 9.32
N GLY A 140 31.88 20.37 8.90
CA GLY A 140 32.51 19.67 7.79
C GLY A 140 31.89 19.88 6.41
N GLY A 141 30.76 20.59 6.31
CA GLY A 141 30.07 20.83 5.05
C GLY A 141 30.67 21.96 4.20
N PRO A 142 30.00 22.33 3.08
CA PRO A 142 30.45 23.39 2.17
C PRO A 142 30.51 24.78 2.83
N ASP A 143 31.26 25.68 2.18
CA ASP A 143 31.28 27.10 2.54
C ASP A 143 29.96 27.79 2.21
N GLY A 144 29.53 28.72 3.07
CA GLY A 144 28.34 29.52 2.88
C GLY A 144 27.01 28.81 3.15
N THR A 145 27.00 27.57 3.65
CA THR A 145 25.77 26.83 3.94
C THR A 145 24.91 27.59 4.96
N PRO A 146 23.62 27.89 4.65
CA PRO A 146 22.68 28.46 5.62
C PRO A 146 22.60 27.65 6.91
N ILE A 147 22.57 28.32 8.06
CA ILE A 147 22.61 27.63 9.37
C ILE A 147 21.38 26.75 9.64
N ASP A 148 20.23 27.15 9.12
CA ASP A 148 18.99 26.37 9.20
C ASP A 148 19.11 25.11 8.35
N GLU A 149 19.59 25.21 7.11
CA GLU A 149 19.88 24.04 6.26
C GLU A 149 20.90 23.09 6.91
N ALA A 150 21.97 23.63 7.48
CA ALA A 150 23.02 22.84 8.14
C ALA A 150 22.53 22.06 9.37
N LEU A 151 21.54 22.60 10.09
CA LEU A 151 21.00 22.04 11.33
C LEU A 151 19.65 21.35 11.14
N ASP A 152 19.01 21.47 9.98
CA ASP A 152 17.70 20.88 9.66
C ASP A 152 17.66 19.38 9.98
N TRP A 153 18.78 18.71 9.76
CA TRP A 153 18.94 17.27 10.02
C TRP A 153 18.76 16.86 11.48
N LEU A 154 19.13 17.75 12.40
CA LEU A 154 18.97 17.52 13.84
C LEU A 154 17.54 17.83 14.31
N GLY A 155 16.68 18.35 13.41
CA GLY A 155 15.28 18.60 13.63
C GLY A 155 15.00 19.41 14.90
N ASP A 156 13.97 18.99 15.63
CA ASP A 156 13.53 19.63 16.87
C ASP A 156 14.50 19.44 18.03
N ALA A 157 15.52 18.57 17.90
CA ALA A 157 16.52 18.39 18.95
C ALA A 157 17.38 19.65 19.14
N VAL A 158 17.49 20.52 18.13
CA VAL A 158 18.32 21.74 18.18
C VAL A 158 17.68 22.81 19.07
N MET A 159 18.30 23.05 20.22
CA MET A 159 17.88 24.15 21.09
C MET A 159 18.50 25.49 20.69
N SER A 160 19.78 25.48 20.30
CA SER A 160 20.52 26.66 19.86
C SER A 160 21.86 26.28 19.26
N ALA A 161 22.37 27.08 18.33
CA ALA A 161 23.75 27.02 17.86
C ALA A 161 24.44 28.38 17.99
N SER A 162 25.76 28.39 18.17
CA SER A 162 26.54 29.63 18.11
C SER A 162 27.97 29.42 17.63
N ARG A 163 28.49 30.44 16.93
CA ARG A 163 29.87 30.52 16.45
C ARG A 163 30.54 31.73 17.11
N TRP A 164 31.79 31.61 17.53
CA TRP A 164 32.58 32.77 17.97
C TRP A 164 33.20 33.47 16.76
N ASN A 165 32.93 34.76 16.61
CA ASN A 165 33.53 35.62 15.60
C ASN A 165 34.71 36.38 16.24
N ALA A 166 35.94 36.01 15.84
CA ALA A 166 37.15 36.58 16.43
C ALA A 166 37.33 38.07 16.10
N ASP A 167 36.87 38.51 14.93
CA ASP A 167 36.98 39.90 14.48
C ASP A 167 36.08 40.83 15.29
N THR A 168 34.83 40.41 15.52
CA THR A 168 33.86 41.18 16.32
C THR A 168 33.96 40.90 17.81
N ARG A 169 34.71 39.85 18.21
CA ARG A 169 34.83 39.34 19.58
C ARG A 169 33.46 39.08 20.22
N ALA A 170 32.54 38.53 19.43
CA ALA A 170 31.17 38.23 19.84
C ALA A 170 30.74 36.87 19.29
N SER A 171 29.71 36.28 19.92
CA SER A 171 29.09 35.06 19.41
C SER A 171 27.96 35.39 18.45
N ASP A 172 28.05 34.87 17.23
CA ASP A 172 26.93 34.76 16.31
C ASP A 172 26.01 33.64 16.81
N ARG A 173 24.69 33.84 16.83
CA ARG A 173 23.74 32.92 17.46
C ARG A 173 22.63 32.51 16.50
N TYR A 174 22.16 31.29 16.66
CA TYR A 174 20.99 30.74 15.99
C TYR A 174 20.13 30.00 17.00
N ARG A 175 18.81 30.21 16.93
CA ARG A 175 17.80 29.50 17.71
C ARG A 175 16.60 29.22 16.79
N PRO A 176 16.22 27.95 16.58
CA PRO A 176 15.03 27.61 15.83
C PRO A 176 13.79 28.32 16.37
N GLY A 177 12.94 28.83 15.48
CA GLY A 177 11.72 29.57 15.82
C GLY A 177 11.91 30.99 16.39
N ALA A 178 13.15 31.44 16.64
CA ALA A 178 13.37 32.82 17.06
C ALA A 178 13.17 33.81 15.88
N PRO A 179 12.74 35.07 16.15
CA PRO A 179 12.62 36.07 15.10
C PRO A 179 13.92 36.22 14.31
N ALA A 180 13.84 36.42 13.00
CA ALA A 180 15.03 36.47 12.13
C ALA A 180 16.10 37.43 12.66
N ALA A 181 15.73 38.59 13.21
CA ALA A 181 16.65 39.57 13.80
C ALA A 181 17.47 39.06 15.02
N ALA A 182 16.98 38.04 15.74
CA ALA A 182 17.67 37.43 16.86
C ALA A 182 18.71 36.36 16.44
N ASN A 183 18.58 35.82 15.23
CA ASN A 183 19.51 34.86 14.66
C ASN A 183 20.63 35.61 13.92
N THR A 184 21.76 35.85 14.57
CA THR A 184 22.90 36.55 13.93
C THR A 184 23.83 35.60 13.18
N LEU A 185 23.84 34.31 13.53
CA LEU A 185 24.51 33.27 12.73
C LEU A 185 23.62 32.97 11.52
N ARG A 186 24.14 33.20 10.31
CA ARG A 186 23.39 33.03 9.05
C ARG A 186 23.93 31.90 8.20
N THR A 187 25.25 31.80 8.11
CA THR A 187 25.94 30.82 7.28
C THR A 187 27.12 30.22 8.03
N LEU A 188 27.49 29.00 7.63
CA LEU A 188 28.65 28.26 8.10
C LEU A 188 29.69 28.13 6.99
N ASN A 189 30.96 28.18 7.36
CA ASN A 189 32.06 27.88 6.47
C ASN A 189 32.79 26.60 6.91
N HIS A 190 33.34 25.87 5.95
CA HIS A 190 34.10 24.65 6.17
C HIS A 190 35.22 24.89 7.17
N GLY A 191 35.22 24.14 8.28
CA GLY A 191 36.17 24.31 9.37
C GLY A 191 35.76 25.30 10.46
N ASP A 192 34.60 25.96 10.37
CA ASP A 192 34.02 26.73 11.48
C ASP A 192 33.82 25.83 12.70
N ALA A 193 34.01 26.36 13.91
CA ALA A 193 33.62 25.64 15.13
C ALA A 193 32.33 26.21 15.73
N LEU A 194 31.50 25.30 16.20
CA LEU A 194 30.13 25.55 16.61
C LEU A 194 29.86 24.96 17.99
N TRP A 195 29.31 25.81 18.85
CA TRP A 195 28.55 25.32 19.99
C TRP A 195 27.16 24.95 19.52
N VAL A 196 26.81 23.67 19.59
CA VAL A 196 25.47 23.16 19.31
C VAL A 196 24.88 22.61 20.59
N ARG A 197 23.70 23.10 20.98
CA ARG A 197 22.99 22.61 22.16
C ARG A 197 21.78 21.79 21.75
N LEU A 198 21.68 20.57 22.25
CA LEU A 198 20.60 19.63 21.95
C LEU A 198 19.72 19.32 23.17
N SER A 199 18.46 18.96 22.93
CA SER A 199 17.55 18.44 23.96
C SER A 199 17.72 16.94 24.22
N GLU A 200 18.24 16.19 23.24
CA GLU A 200 18.47 14.75 23.28
C GLU A 200 19.76 14.39 22.51
N ASP A 201 20.23 13.16 22.67
CA ASP A 201 21.36 12.63 21.90
C ASP A 201 20.98 12.56 20.41
N ALA A 202 21.90 12.89 19.52
CA ALA A 202 21.65 12.87 18.08
C ALA A 202 22.93 12.58 17.30
N SER A 203 22.78 12.16 16.05
CA SER A 203 23.89 12.00 15.11
C SER A 203 23.82 13.12 14.08
N TRP A 204 24.89 13.90 13.94
CA TRP A 204 24.93 15.01 12.99
C TRP A 204 25.79 14.68 11.78
N TRP A 205 25.12 14.54 10.64
CA TRP A 205 25.73 14.34 9.35
C TRP A 205 26.04 15.69 8.67
N GLN A 206 27.31 16.10 8.67
CA GLN A 206 27.65 17.51 8.39
C GLN A 206 27.90 17.86 6.92
N SER A 207 28.03 16.89 6.02
CA SER A 207 28.33 17.20 4.62
C SER A 207 27.16 16.91 3.68
N GLY A 208 25.96 16.63 4.22
CA GLY A 208 24.78 16.31 3.41
C GLY A 208 25.04 15.13 2.47
N THR A 209 25.18 15.42 1.18
CA THR A 209 25.46 14.47 0.09
C THR A 209 26.90 14.56 -0.43
N ALA A 210 27.84 15.22 0.26
CA ALA A 210 29.18 15.47 -0.28
C ALA A 210 29.88 14.18 -0.76
N GLY A 211 30.34 14.18 -2.01
CA GLY A 211 30.80 13.00 -2.75
C GLY A 211 29.74 12.42 -3.69
N THR A 212 28.45 12.71 -3.45
CA THR A 212 27.34 12.34 -4.32
C THR A 212 27.08 13.38 -5.41
N GLU A 213 27.43 13.06 -6.64
CA GLU A 213 26.98 13.76 -7.85
C GLU A 213 25.55 13.32 -8.22
N PHE A 214 24.74 14.22 -8.76
CA PHE A 214 23.41 13.89 -9.23
C PHE A 214 23.29 14.27 -10.71
N ASP A 215 23.11 13.27 -11.58
CA ASP A 215 22.83 13.43 -13.00
C ASP A 215 21.32 13.30 -13.25
N PHE A 216 20.59 14.40 -13.05
CA PHE A 216 19.16 14.46 -13.36
C PHE A 216 18.95 14.73 -14.85
N LYS A 217 18.36 13.77 -15.58
CA LYS A 217 17.95 14.01 -16.97
C LYS A 217 16.86 15.09 -17.04
N GLU A 218 16.75 15.75 -18.21
CA GLU A 218 16.07 17.04 -18.37
C GLU A 218 14.59 17.06 -17.92
N THR A 219 13.89 15.93 -17.90
CA THR A 219 12.45 15.90 -17.55
C THR A 219 12.14 15.59 -16.08
N VAL A 220 13.15 15.51 -15.19
CA VAL A 220 12.91 15.42 -13.73
C VAL A 220 12.51 16.79 -13.16
N THR A 221 11.33 16.90 -12.54
CA THR A 221 10.85 18.18 -11.99
C THR A 221 11.70 18.68 -10.82
N PRO A 222 11.82 20.00 -10.57
CA PRO A 222 12.60 20.53 -9.45
C PRO A 222 12.21 19.95 -8.08
N ALA A 223 10.91 19.81 -7.81
CA ALA A 223 10.41 19.20 -6.57
C ALA A 223 10.89 17.75 -6.42
N LYS A 224 10.90 16.99 -7.52
CA LYS A 224 11.42 15.62 -7.54
C LYS A 224 12.92 15.56 -7.29
N LYS A 225 13.70 16.49 -7.86
CA LYS A 225 15.14 16.60 -7.60
C LYS A 225 15.43 16.82 -6.11
N VAL A 226 14.65 17.68 -5.44
CA VAL A 226 14.75 17.91 -4.00
C VAL A 226 14.41 16.62 -3.24
N ALA A 227 13.28 15.97 -3.55
CA ALA A 227 12.88 14.74 -2.89
C ALA A 227 13.91 13.61 -3.02
N ILE A 228 14.54 13.46 -4.19
CA ILE A 228 15.60 12.46 -4.43
C ILE A 228 16.85 12.79 -3.62
N ARG A 229 17.28 14.06 -3.59
CA ARG A 229 18.44 14.48 -2.78
C ARG A 229 18.21 14.25 -1.29
N THR A 230 17.02 14.63 -0.81
CA THR A 230 16.62 14.43 0.59
C THR A 230 16.61 12.94 0.94
N GLU A 231 16.02 12.10 0.10
CA GLU A 231 16.01 10.66 0.38
C GLU A 231 17.40 10.05 0.29
N THR A 232 18.22 10.45 -0.68
CA THR A 232 19.61 9.99 -0.77
C THR A 232 20.34 10.30 0.53
N ALA A 233 20.22 11.52 1.07
CA ALA A 233 20.81 11.87 2.36
C ALA A 233 20.31 10.96 3.50
N ARG A 234 19.02 10.60 3.53
CA ARG A 234 18.45 9.70 4.55
C ARG A 234 18.99 8.29 4.44
N VAL A 235 19.10 7.76 3.22
CA VAL A 235 19.71 6.46 2.95
C VAL A 235 21.17 6.46 3.40
N LEU A 236 21.96 7.46 3.01
CA LEU A 236 23.36 7.60 3.45
C LEU A 236 23.49 7.59 4.99
N VAL A 237 22.60 8.32 5.68
CA VAL A 237 22.58 8.37 7.15
C VAL A 237 22.16 7.06 7.77
N PHE A 238 21.11 6.41 7.27
CA PHE A 238 20.70 5.09 7.74
C PHE A 238 21.87 4.11 7.67
N PHE A 239 22.58 4.07 6.55
CA PHE A 239 23.73 3.20 6.39
C PHE A 239 24.89 3.55 7.33
N ALA A 240 25.14 4.84 7.56
CA ALA A 240 26.16 5.28 8.49
C ALA A 240 25.82 4.98 9.95
N GLU A 241 24.56 5.16 10.35
CA GLU A 241 24.11 4.94 11.73
C GLU A 241 23.95 3.46 12.07
N VAL A 242 23.35 2.69 11.16
CA VAL A 242 23.02 1.28 11.39
C VAL A 242 24.23 0.40 11.19
N TYR A 243 25.05 0.67 10.18
CA TYR A 243 26.16 -0.19 9.79
C TYR A 243 27.55 0.43 9.98
N GLY A 244 27.63 1.66 10.51
CA GLY A 244 28.90 2.36 10.67
C GLY A 244 29.63 2.64 9.35
N MET A 245 28.90 2.64 8.22
CA MET A 245 29.50 2.75 6.89
C MET A 245 29.69 4.21 6.49
N GLU A 246 30.93 4.59 6.14
CA GLU A 246 31.20 5.88 5.53
C GLU A 246 30.65 5.90 4.10
N PRO A 247 29.92 6.96 3.69
CA PRO A 247 29.51 7.13 2.33
C PRO A 247 30.67 7.32 1.39
N VAL A 248 30.38 6.97 0.17
CA VAL A 248 31.35 6.80 -0.88
C VAL A 248 30.98 7.75 -1.99
N ASP A 249 31.97 8.14 -2.80
CA ASP A 249 31.69 8.94 -3.98
C ASP A 249 30.67 8.19 -4.84
N LEU A 250 29.55 8.86 -5.09
CA LEU A 250 28.35 8.26 -5.65
C LEU A 250 27.83 9.15 -6.78
N VAL A 251 27.46 8.59 -7.92
CA VAL A 251 26.72 9.31 -8.97
C VAL A 251 25.30 8.77 -8.97
N VAL A 252 24.32 9.58 -8.61
CA VAL A 252 22.90 9.22 -8.71
C VAL A 252 22.36 9.74 -10.03
N THR A 253 22.22 8.86 -11.01
CA THR A 253 21.64 9.15 -12.32
C THR A 253 20.14 8.90 -12.28
N VAL A 254 19.34 9.90 -12.64
CA VAL A 254 17.86 9.80 -12.58
C VAL A 254 17.27 9.98 -13.98
N ASP A 255 16.71 8.91 -14.54
CA ASP A 255 16.14 8.90 -15.88
C ASP A 255 14.61 8.75 -15.89
N PRO A 256 13.89 9.76 -16.39
CA PRO A 256 12.44 9.80 -16.48
C PRO A 256 11.81 8.99 -17.61
N ALA A 257 12.56 8.62 -18.63
CA ALA A 257 12.07 7.84 -19.78
C ALA A 257 12.29 6.33 -19.62
N GLY A 258 12.90 5.88 -18.52
CA GLY A 258 13.08 4.47 -18.20
C GLY A 258 11.73 3.78 -17.98
N VAL A 259 11.23 3.08 -19.00
CA VAL A 259 9.93 2.38 -19.01
C VAL A 259 9.84 1.28 -17.95
N GLU A 260 10.98 0.76 -17.53
CA GLU A 260 11.20 -0.13 -16.39
C GLU A 260 12.55 0.31 -15.81
N ALA A 261 12.73 0.25 -14.49
CA ALA A 261 14.09 0.10 -13.97
C ALA A 261 14.65 -1.11 -14.71
N ARG A 262 15.59 -0.90 -15.64
CA ARG A 262 16.30 -2.05 -16.21
C ARG A 262 16.95 -2.68 -15.00
N SER A 263 16.42 -3.83 -14.57
CA SER A 263 17.01 -4.68 -13.56
C SER A 263 18.50 -4.66 -13.80
N PHE A 264 19.24 -4.21 -12.79
CA PHE A 264 20.67 -4.06 -12.85
C PHE A 264 21.24 -5.33 -13.47
N ASP A 265 21.82 -5.22 -14.66
CA ASP A 265 22.86 -6.16 -14.99
C ASP A 265 23.95 -5.79 -13.99
N THR A 266 24.04 -6.53 -12.87
CA THR A 266 25.02 -6.36 -11.79
C THR A 266 26.47 -6.36 -12.29
N THR A 267 26.67 -6.61 -13.60
CA THR A 267 27.91 -6.46 -14.34
C THR A 267 28.20 -5.06 -14.91
N HIS A 268 27.25 -4.11 -14.94
CA HIS A 268 27.40 -2.83 -15.67
C HIS A 268 27.32 -1.55 -14.84
N ALA A 269 26.84 -1.59 -13.58
CA ALA A 269 26.96 -0.44 -12.70
C ALA A 269 28.45 -0.19 -12.40
N LEU A 270 28.93 0.98 -12.82
CA LEU A 270 30.28 1.39 -12.45
C LEU A 270 30.35 1.56 -10.93
N PRO A 271 31.52 1.33 -10.33
CA PRO A 271 31.72 1.54 -8.91
C PRO A 271 31.33 2.95 -8.50
N GLY A 272 30.36 3.08 -7.59
CA GLY A 272 29.88 4.39 -7.14
C GLY A 272 28.89 5.05 -8.10
N GLU A 273 28.08 4.30 -8.85
CA GLU A 273 26.94 4.87 -9.59
C GLU A 273 25.64 4.12 -9.23
N ILE A 274 24.56 4.87 -8.97
CA ILE A 274 23.19 4.37 -8.79
C ILE A 274 22.32 4.96 -9.91
N TYR A 275 21.49 4.11 -10.51
CA TYR A 275 20.54 4.53 -11.53
C TYR A 275 19.11 4.40 -11.02
N VAL A 276 18.35 5.49 -11.03
CA VAL A 276 16.97 5.54 -10.52
C VAL A 276 16.00 5.90 -11.66
N GLY A 277 15.09 4.99 -12.02
CA GLY A 277 14.00 5.28 -12.96
C GLY A 277 12.89 6.08 -12.30
N THR A 278 12.33 7.11 -12.96
CA THR A 278 11.28 7.93 -12.31
C THR A 278 9.93 7.25 -12.19
N ARG A 279 9.64 6.22 -13.00
CA ARG A 279 8.38 5.48 -12.95
C ARG A 279 8.19 4.80 -11.60
N THR A 280 9.28 4.27 -11.04
CA THR A 280 9.35 3.72 -9.68
C THR A 280 9.13 4.79 -8.62
N TYR A 281 9.41 6.06 -8.93
CA TYR A 281 9.44 7.13 -7.95
C TYR A 281 8.10 7.83 -7.74
N ASN A 282 7.10 7.61 -8.59
CA ASN A 282 5.79 8.25 -8.42
C ASN A 282 4.96 7.69 -7.26
N ASP A 283 5.36 6.53 -6.72
CA ASP A 283 4.73 5.88 -5.58
C ASP A 283 5.63 5.93 -4.34
N ALA A 284 5.06 5.58 -3.18
CA ALA A 284 5.80 5.43 -1.92
C ALA A 284 7.01 4.47 -2.05
N ASP A 285 6.96 3.59 -3.05
CA ASP A 285 7.93 2.54 -3.39
C ASP A 285 9.23 3.08 -4.03
N GLY A 286 9.24 4.33 -4.50
CA GLY A 286 10.43 4.96 -5.10
C GLY A 286 11.64 5.05 -4.20
N PHE A 287 11.37 5.19 -2.90
CA PHE A 287 12.38 5.35 -1.87
C PHE A 287 13.03 4.02 -1.50
N PHE A 288 12.27 2.93 -1.58
CA PHE A 288 12.74 1.56 -1.41
C PHE A 288 13.85 1.24 -2.41
N ALA A 289 13.68 1.61 -3.69
CA ALA A 289 14.70 1.33 -4.71
C ALA A 289 16.05 1.99 -4.37
N LEU A 290 16.06 3.21 -3.81
CA LEU A 290 17.31 3.92 -3.55
C LEU A 290 18.17 3.26 -2.46
N SER A 291 17.57 2.78 -1.37
CA SER A 291 18.29 2.03 -0.32
C SER A 291 18.76 0.66 -0.81
N HIS A 292 17.95 -0.02 -1.63
CA HIS A 292 18.31 -1.28 -2.28
C HIS A 292 19.55 -1.09 -3.15
N GLU A 293 19.52 -0.14 -4.07
CA GLU A 293 20.64 0.12 -4.98
C GLU A 293 21.89 0.63 -4.26
N TYR A 294 21.72 1.41 -3.20
CA TYR A 294 22.86 1.87 -2.41
C TYR A 294 23.56 0.70 -1.69
N PHE A 295 22.82 -0.34 -1.28
CA PHE A 295 23.43 -1.54 -0.71
C PHE A 295 24.38 -2.23 -1.69
N HIS A 296 24.04 -2.29 -2.98
CA HIS A 296 24.91 -2.87 -4.01
C HIS A 296 26.25 -2.14 -4.15
N VAL A 297 26.28 -0.82 -3.88
CA VAL A 297 27.53 -0.05 -3.87
C VAL A 297 28.50 -0.61 -2.80
N PHE A 298 28.00 -0.96 -1.61
CA PHE A 298 28.82 -1.56 -0.56
C PHE A 298 29.23 -2.99 -0.85
N GLN A 299 28.31 -3.82 -1.36
CA GLN A 299 28.65 -5.17 -1.81
C GLN A 299 29.80 -5.13 -2.83
N TRP A 300 29.77 -4.15 -3.74
CA TRP A 300 30.85 -3.93 -4.71
C TRP A 300 32.17 -3.51 -4.05
N GLN A 301 32.13 -2.64 -3.05
CA GLN A 301 33.33 -2.18 -2.37
C GLN A 301 34.00 -3.26 -1.54
N PHE A 302 33.22 -4.02 -0.77
CA PHE A 302 33.76 -5.10 0.05
C PHE A 302 34.31 -6.25 -0.80
N ARG A 303 33.75 -6.52 -1.99
CA ARG A 303 34.30 -7.53 -2.91
C ARG A 303 35.51 -7.08 -3.72
N LYS A 304 35.93 -5.80 -3.63
CA LYS A 304 36.98 -5.24 -4.48
C LYS A 304 38.31 -6.01 -4.29
N GLY A 305 38.78 -6.64 -5.36
CA GLY A 305 40.02 -7.43 -5.34
C GLY A 305 39.83 -8.90 -4.99
N SER A 306 38.59 -9.38 -4.82
CA SER A 306 38.33 -10.80 -4.57
C SER A 306 38.74 -11.68 -5.77
N PRO A 307 39.47 -12.78 -5.53
CA PRO A 307 39.80 -13.78 -6.55
C PRO A 307 38.62 -14.70 -6.85
N VAL A 308 37.59 -14.69 -6.00
CA VAL A 308 36.36 -15.45 -6.18
C VAL A 308 35.64 -14.87 -7.40
N GLY A 309 35.46 -15.70 -8.43
CA GLY A 309 34.92 -15.29 -9.72
C GLY A 309 33.58 -14.54 -9.60
N SER A 310 33.21 -13.84 -10.66
CA SER A 310 32.04 -12.96 -10.81
C SER A 310 30.65 -13.58 -10.55
N TYR A 311 30.55 -14.74 -9.90
CA TYR A 311 29.32 -15.49 -9.70
C TYR A 311 29.09 -15.69 -8.20
N LEU A 312 28.51 -14.67 -7.55
CA LEU A 312 27.77 -14.87 -6.32
C LEU A 312 26.33 -15.26 -6.69
N PRO A 313 25.61 -16.03 -5.86
CA PRO A 313 24.20 -16.31 -6.10
C PRO A 313 23.35 -15.03 -6.06
N ASP A 314 22.47 -14.86 -7.05
CA ASP A 314 21.60 -13.67 -7.14
C ASP A 314 20.73 -13.51 -5.89
N TRP A 315 20.19 -14.60 -5.32
CA TRP A 315 19.39 -14.53 -4.09
C TRP A 315 20.15 -13.93 -2.91
N LEU A 316 21.47 -14.09 -2.86
CA LEU A 316 22.30 -13.55 -1.78
C LEU A 316 22.65 -12.08 -2.05
N ILE A 317 22.94 -11.72 -3.31
CA ILE A 317 23.16 -10.33 -3.73
C ILE A 317 21.87 -9.51 -3.55
N GLU A 318 20.80 -9.92 -4.22
CA GLU A 318 19.53 -9.20 -4.25
C GLU A 318 18.78 -9.35 -2.93
N GLY A 319 18.84 -10.52 -2.29
CA GLY A 319 18.20 -10.75 -1.01
C GLY A 319 18.79 -9.92 0.13
N THR A 320 20.12 -9.74 0.17
CA THR A 320 20.73 -8.87 1.19
C THR A 320 20.43 -7.39 0.92
N ALA A 321 20.39 -6.97 -0.35
CA ALA A 321 19.97 -5.62 -0.72
C ALA A 321 18.49 -5.35 -0.36
N GLN A 322 17.60 -6.29 -0.68
CA GLN A 322 16.19 -6.24 -0.33
C GLN A 322 16.01 -6.20 1.20
N TYR A 323 16.69 -7.09 1.93
CA TYR A 323 16.69 -7.13 3.40
C TYR A 323 17.05 -5.76 3.98
N VAL A 324 18.16 -5.17 3.55
CA VAL A 324 18.61 -3.87 4.08
C VAL A 324 17.67 -2.73 3.68
N SER A 325 17.14 -2.76 2.46
CA SER A 325 16.18 -1.77 1.99
C SER A 325 14.88 -1.79 2.81
N ASP A 326 14.37 -2.98 3.13
CA ASP A 326 13.20 -3.13 3.98
C ASP A 326 13.46 -2.76 5.45
N MET A 327 14.69 -2.94 5.93
CA MET A 327 15.11 -2.42 7.24
C MET A 327 15.18 -0.89 7.27
N TYR A 328 15.58 -0.25 6.16
CA TYR A 328 15.50 1.20 6.00
C TYR A 328 14.05 1.69 6.03
N GLU A 329 13.19 1.09 5.23
CA GLU A 329 11.74 1.37 5.21
C GLU A 329 11.11 1.21 6.59
N TRP A 330 11.49 0.16 7.32
CA TRP A 330 11.04 -0.10 8.68
C TRP A 330 11.35 1.07 9.62
N GLN A 331 12.61 1.50 9.66
CA GLN A 331 13.06 2.61 10.50
C GLN A 331 12.39 3.92 10.09
N ARG A 332 12.27 4.17 8.79
CA ARG A 332 11.66 5.39 8.23
C ARG A 332 10.18 5.50 8.53
N LEU A 333 9.43 4.39 8.43
CA LEU A 333 7.96 4.37 8.57
C LEU A 333 7.49 4.03 9.99
N GLY A 334 8.40 3.72 10.91
CA GLY A 334 8.05 3.28 12.27
C GLY A 334 7.24 1.99 12.30
N ARG A 335 7.47 1.08 11.33
CA ARG A 335 6.80 -0.24 11.30
C ARG A 335 7.37 -1.14 12.41
N THR A 336 6.92 -2.39 12.51
CA THR A 336 7.59 -3.41 13.34
C THR A 336 8.32 -4.42 12.46
N GLY A 337 9.37 -5.07 12.98
CA GLY A 337 10.05 -6.15 12.24
C GLY A 337 9.13 -7.34 11.92
N ALA A 338 8.02 -7.52 12.64
CA ALA A 338 6.99 -8.50 12.31
C ALA A 338 6.21 -8.13 11.04
N ASP A 339 5.97 -6.84 10.80
CA ASP A 339 5.31 -6.37 9.57
C ASP A 339 6.17 -6.66 8.34
N VAL A 340 7.48 -6.41 8.44
CA VAL A 340 8.44 -6.64 7.34
C VAL A 340 8.59 -8.12 7.02
N ARG A 341 8.79 -8.96 8.05
CA ARG A 341 8.84 -10.41 7.84
C ARG A 341 7.52 -10.97 7.30
N GLY A 342 6.39 -10.46 7.79
CA GLY A 342 5.08 -10.80 7.27
C GLY A 342 4.95 -10.46 5.78
N HIS A 343 5.53 -9.33 5.37
CA HIS A 343 5.61 -8.93 3.97
C HIS A 343 6.48 -9.90 3.14
N TRP A 344 7.73 -10.15 3.54
CA TRP A 344 8.61 -11.10 2.83
C TRP A 344 7.99 -12.48 2.71
N TRP A 345 7.46 -12.97 3.82
CA TRP A 345 6.80 -14.26 3.90
C TRP A 345 5.60 -14.34 2.96
N SER A 346 4.71 -13.34 2.99
CA SER A 346 3.53 -13.34 2.14
C SER A 346 3.92 -13.53 0.68
N ILE A 347 5.02 -12.90 0.24
CA ILE A 347 5.40 -12.97 -1.16
C ILE A 347 6.21 -14.24 -1.49
N ASP A 348 6.99 -14.75 -0.54
CA ASP A 348 7.74 -16.00 -0.67
C ASP A 348 6.81 -17.23 -0.75
N VAL A 349 5.73 -17.27 0.04
CA VAL A 349 4.72 -18.34 -0.02
C VAL A 349 4.07 -18.44 -1.38
N GLY A 350 3.97 -17.34 -2.13
CA GLY A 350 3.46 -17.37 -3.50
C GLY A 350 4.34 -18.18 -4.47
N SER A 351 5.58 -18.49 -4.11
CA SER A 351 6.57 -19.16 -4.97
C SER A 351 6.73 -20.66 -4.65
N ILE A 352 5.62 -21.41 -4.60
CA ILE A 352 5.47 -22.82 -4.13
C ILE A 352 6.20 -23.88 -5.00
N GLY A 353 7.26 -23.53 -5.74
CA GLY A 353 8.17 -24.52 -6.28
C GLY A 353 9.16 -24.95 -5.20
N PRO A 354 9.40 -26.27 -4.96
CA PRO A 354 10.57 -26.67 -4.17
C PRO A 354 11.78 -26.00 -4.81
N HIS A 355 12.57 -25.27 -4.02
CA HIS A 355 13.74 -24.58 -4.52
C HIS A 355 14.68 -25.62 -5.14
N ARG A 356 14.57 -25.81 -6.46
CA ARG A 356 15.67 -26.33 -7.26
C ARG A 356 16.87 -25.45 -6.94
N PRO A 357 18.09 -26.02 -6.91
CA PRO A 357 19.23 -25.36 -6.32
C PRO A 357 19.30 -23.93 -6.88
N LEU A 358 19.32 -22.96 -5.96
CA LEU A 358 19.38 -21.51 -6.18
C LEU A 358 20.61 -21.05 -6.99
N THR A 359 21.23 -21.97 -7.72
CA THR A 359 22.45 -21.88 -8.52
C THR A 359 22.16 -21.69 -10.01
N ASP A 360 20.97 -22.06 -10.50
CA ASP A 360 20.63 -21.93 -11.94
C ASP A 360 19.88 -20.62 -12.20
N ARG A 361 20.64 -19.54 -12.44
CA ARG A 361 20.24 -18.24 -13.05
C ARG A 361 18.73 -18.01 -13.16
N LEU A 362 18.06 -17.86 -12.02
CA LEU A 362 16.65 -17.46 -11.99
C LEU A 362 16.62 -15.94 -12.11
N TYR A 363 16.81 -15.50 -13.36
CA TYR A 363 16.54 -14.16 -13.80
C TYR A 363 15.01 -13.95 -13.77
N VAL A 364 14.58 -12.91 -13.04
CA VAL A 364 13.36 -12.08 -13.24
C VAL A 364 11.99 -12.48 -12.65
N GLU A 365 11.91 -13.11 -11.48
CA GLU A 365 10.65 -13.01 -10.74
C GLU A 365 10.87 -12.33 -9.39
N ILE A 366 10.06 -11.31 -9.13
CA ILE A 366 10.16 -10.41 -7.97
C ILE A 366 10.23 -11.23 -6.66
N HIS A 367 9.63 -12.43 -6.65
CA HIS A 367 9.72 -13.44 -5.59
C HIS A 367 11.14 -13.77 -5.09
N GLY A 368 12.16 -13.76 -5.96
CA GLY A 368 13.54 -14.07 -5.58
C GLY A 368 14.16 -13.08 -4.59
N TYR A 369 13.78 -11.80 -4.68
CA TYR A 369 14.24 -10.74 -3.79
C TYR A 369 13.78 -10.99 -2.35
N TRP A 370 12.48 -11.23 -2.17
CA TRP A 370 11.89 -11.41 -0.85
C TRP A 370 12.23 -12.76 -0.22
N ALA A 371 12.32 -13.83 -1.01
CA ALA A 371 12.86 -15.11 -0.56
C ALA A 371 14.32 -14.95 -0.06
N GLY A 372 15.14 -14.22 -0.82
CA GLY A 372 16.51 -13.89 -0.43
C GLY A 372 16.59 -13.00 0.81
N ALA A 373 15.66 -12.05 0.98
CA ALA A 373 15.58 -11.21 2.18
C ALA A 373 15.17 -12.02 3.42
N LEU A 374 14.20 -12.94 3.27
CA LEU A 374 13.79 -13.86 4.33
C LEU A 374 14.93 -14.81 4.73
N ALA A 375 15.69 -15.31 3.75
CA ALA A 375 16.92 -16.06 3.98
C ALA A 375 17.97 -15.26 4.73
N THR A 376 18.16 -13.99 4.34
CA THR A 376 19.11 -13.08 5.00
C THR A 376 18.71 -12.80 6.45
N ASP A 377 17.43 -12.55 6.74
CA ASP A 377 16.93 -12.38 8.11
C ASP A 377 17.19 -13.64 8.97
N TRP A 378 16.91 -14.82 8.42
CA TRP A 378 17.19 -16.09 9.10
C TRP A 378 18.67 -16.26 9.42
N LEU A 379 19.55 -15.99 8.45
CA LEU A 379 21.00 -16.08 8.59
C LEU A 379 21.55 -15.08 9.63
N VAL A 380 21.12 -13.82 9.57
CA VAL A 380 21.53 -12.77 10.53
C VAL A 380 21.10 -13.14 11.96
N ARG A 381 19.88 -13.65 12.14
CA ARG A 381 19.38 -14.10 13.46
C ARG A 381 20.14 -15.32 13.97
N ARG A 382 20.47 -16.27 13.11
CA ARG A 382 21.29 -17.43 13.48
C ARG A 382 22.68 -16.98 13.93
N ALA A 383 23.35 -16.13 13.15
CA ALA A 383 24.67 -15.62 13.49
C ALA A 383 24.66 -14.85 14.81
N ALA A 384 23.63 -14.05 15.07
CA ALA A 384 23.45 -13.35 16.35
C ALA A 384 23.26 -14.32 17.53
N ALA A 385 22.45 -15.37 17.38
CA ALA A 385 22.28 -16.38 18.42
C ALA A 385 23.59 -17.13 18.72
N LEU A 386 24.39 -17.42 17.68
CA LEU A 386 25.68 -18.07 17.84
C LEU A 386 26.69 -17.18 18.61
N SER A 387 26.73 -15.88 18.36
CA SER A 387 27.66 -14.97 19.04
C SER A 387 27.31 -14.68 20.49
N THR A 388 26.02 -14.69 20.83
CA THR A 388 25.56 -14.56 22.22
C THR A 388 25.58 -15.89 22.99
N GLY A 389 25.77 -17.01 22.29
CA GLY A 389 25.66 -18.36 22.86
C GLY A 389 24.22 -18.78 23.16
N GLU A 390 23.23 -18.06 22.63
CA GLU A 390 21.82 -18.41 22.72
C GLU A 390 21.46 -19.54 21.75
N ARG A 391 20.45 -20.34 22.10
CA ARG A 391 19.95 -21.37 21.20
C ARG A 391 19.12 -20.71 20.10
N PHE A 392 19.61 -20.77 18.86
CA PHE A 392 18.83 -20.38 17.70
C PHE A 392 17.55 -21.23 17.61
N THR A 393 16.40 -20.57 17.60
CA THR A 393 15.09 -21.22 17.47
C THR A 393 14.37 -20.55 16.29
N PRO A 394 14.32 -21.20 15.11
CA PRO A 394 13.85 -20.56 13.87
C PRO A 394 12.47 -19.91 14.02
N LEU A 395 11.56 -20.56 14.75
CA LEU A 395 10.17 -20.16 14.95
C LEU A 395 9.92 -19.32 16.22
N ALA A 396 10.95 -18.95 16.99
CA ALA A 396 10.71 -18.13 18.17
C ALA A 396 10.07 -16.80 17.75
N PRO A 397 8.94 -16.39 18.37
CA PRO A 397 8.35 -15.09 18.11
C PRO A 397 9.39 -14.02 18.42
N PRO A 398 9.52 -13.00 17.57
CA PRO A 398 10.58 -12.03 17.69
C PRO A 398 10.17 -11.06 18.79
N GLU A 399 10.51 -11.36 20.04
CA GLU A 399 10.90 -10.26 20.90
C GLU A 399 12.13 -9.65 20.22
N LEU A 400 11.97 -8.42 19.74
CA LEU A 400 12.98 -7.69 18.98
C LEU A 400 14.35 -7.98 19.58
N VAL A 401 15.25 -8.59 18.81
CA VAL A 401 16.67 -8.33 19.02
C VAL A 401 16.79 -6.83 18.72
N ALA A 402 16.70 -6.02 19.78
CA ALA A 402 16.71 -4.58 19.71
C ALA A 402 18.08 -4.20 19.17
N ARG A 403 18.13 -3.94 17.86
CA ARG A 403 19.33 -3.87 17.01
C ARG A 403 20.02 -5.22 16.87
N PRO A 404 20.09 -5.81 15.67
CA PRO A 404 21.07 -6.85 15.43
C PRO A 404 22.41 -6.14 15.47
N ASP A 405 23.15 -6.23 16.57
CA ASP A 405 24.59 -5.91 16.64
C ASP A 405 25.41 -6.89 15.75
N HIS A 406 24.79 -7.48 14.73
CA HIS A 406 25.31 -8.59 13.95
C HIS A 406 25.19 -8.28 12.46
N ASP A 407 26.23 -7.62 11.98
CA ASP A 407 26.47 -7.31 10.58
C ASP A 407 26.93 -8.54 9.78
N ALA A 408 26.45 -9.75 10.09
CA ALA A 408 26.93 -11.00 9.48
C ALA A 408 26.82 -10.99 7.95
N HIS A 409 25.78 -10.36 7.42
CA HIS A 409 25.60 -10.16 5.98
C HIS A 409 26.65 -9.21 5.38
N LEU A 410 27.11 -8.18 6.11
CA LEU A 410 28.24 -7.34 5.67
C LEU A 410 29.57 -8.07 5.83
N GLU A 411 29.74 -8.82 6.92
CA GLU A 411 30.94 -9.61 7.19
C GLU A 411 31.18 -10.64 6.08
N PHE A 412 30.12 -11.27 5.58
CA PHE A 412 30.18 -12.11 4.37
C PHE A 412 30.88 -11.39 3.22
N PHE A 413 30.43 -10.18 2.86
CA PHE A 413 31.05 -9.43 1.77
C PHE A 413 32.49 -8.98 2.09
N ARG A 414 32.81 -8.68 3.36
CA ARG A 414 34.17 -8.33 3.81
C ARG A 414 35.14 -9.50 3.73
N LEU A 415 34.66 -10.73 3.94
CA LEU A 415 35.47 -11.95 3.88
C LEU A 415 35.71 -12.45 2.45
N LEU A 416 34.91 -12.00 1.47
CA LEU A 416 35.05 -12.43 0.06
C LEU A 416 36.45 -12.24 -0.53
N PRO A 417 37.20 -11.16 -0.27
CA PRO A 417 38.56 -11.01 -0.80
C PRO A 417 39.59 -11.93 -0.13
N GLU A 418 39.32 -12.39 1.09
CA GLU A 418 40.24 -13.20 1.88
C GLU A 418 39.98 -14.71 1.75
N SER A 419 38.77 -15.08 1.32
CA SER A 419 38.32 -16.47 1.20
C SER A 419 38.70 -17.09 -0.15
N ALA A 420 38.90 -18.41 -0.18
CA ALA A 420 39.20 -19.13 -1.42
C ALA A 420 37.96 -19.31 -2.32
N SER A 421 36.76 -19.26 -1.73
CA SER A 421 35.47 -19.27 -2.41
C SER A 421 34.42 -18.45 -1.64
N TRP A 422 33.27 -18.16 -2.26
CA TRP A 422 32.20 -17.45 -1.57
C TRP A 422 31.51 -18.36 -0.54
N GLU A 423 31.48 -19.67 -0.77
CA GLU A 423 30.96 -20.65 0.19
C GLU A 423 31.78 -20.66 1.49
N GLU A 424 33.11 -20.52 1.39
CA GLU A 424 33.98 -20.36 2.56
C GLU A 424 33.70 -19.04 3.30
N ALA A 425 33.52 -17.92 2.57
CA ALA A 425 33.12 -16.64 3.16
C ALA A 425 31.74 -16.73 3.84
N PHE A 426 30.80 -17.45 3.22
CA PHE A 426 29.45 -17.68 3.73
C PHE A 426 29.48 -18.46 5.04
N GLU A 427 30.20 -19.60 5.07
CA GLU A 427 30.34 -20.42 6.28
C GLU A 427 31.03 -19.64 7.40
N ALA A 428 32.06 -18.87 7.08
CA ALA A 428 32.77 -18.05 8.05
C ALA A 428 31.90 -16.93 8.64
N ALA A 429 31.08 -16.27 7.82
CA ALA A 429 30.23 -15.17 8.26
C ALA A 429 29.00 -15.62 9.06
N PHE A 430 28.36 -16.72 8.65
CA PHE A 430 27.07 -17.16 9.20
C PHE A 430 27.18 -18.37 10.14
N GLY A 431 28.34 -19.04 10.20
CA GLY A 431 28.57 -20.20 11.05
C GLY A 431 27.76 -21.43 10.65
N ILE A 432 27.44 -21.59 9.37
CA ILE A 432 26.69 -22.72 8.80
C ILE A 432 27.20 -23.02 7.39
N ALA A 433 27.40 -24.30 7.08
CA ALA A 433 27.74 -24.72 5.72
C ALA A 433 26.56 -24.45 4.77
N LEU A 434 26.84 -24.14 3.50
CA LEU A 434 25.81 -23.77 2.53
C LEU A 434 24.72 -24.85 2.35
N ASP A 435 25.12 -26.12 2.26
CA ASP A 435 24.17 -27.23 2.10
C ASP A 435 23.25 -27.37 3.32
N ASP A 436 23.82 -27.26 4.54
CA ASP A 436 23.05 -27.28 5.79
C ASP A 436 22.09 -26.09 5.88
N PHE A 437 22.51 -24.91 5.38
CA PHE A 437 21.63 -23.75 5.29
C PHE A 437 20.42 -24.01 4.41
N TYR A 438 20.61 -24.59 3.22
CA TYR A 438 19.47 -24.88 2.33
C TYR A 438 18.47 -25.85 2.96
N GLU A 439 18.94 -26.88 3.65
CA GLU A 439 18.08 -27.82 4.38
C GLU A 439 17.36 -27.14 5.54
N GLU A 440 18.08 -26.48 6.45
CA GLU A 440 17.49 -25.82 7.62
C GLU A 440 16.55 -24.65 7.26
N PHE A 441 16.86 -23.91 6.18
CA PHE A 441 16.02 -22.81 5.72
C PHE A 441 14.73 -23.30 5.07
N GLU A 442 14.79 -24.39 4.30
CA GLU A 442 13.58 -25.01 3.74
C GLU A 442 12.68 -25.57 4.85
N GLU A 443 13.26 -26.21 5.87
CA GLU A 443 12.51 -26.62 7.07
C GLU A 443 11.85 -25.42 7.77
N TYR A 444 12.59 -24.31 7.90
CA TYR A 444 12.06 -23.07 8.47
C TYR A 444 10.89 -22.51 7.64
N ARG A 445 11.01 -22.49 6.32
CA ARG A 445 9.95 -22.04 5.40
C ARG A 445 8.73 -22.94 5.46
N ILE A 446 8.92 -24.26 5.43
CA ILE A 446 7.83 -25.23 5.58
C ILE A 446 7.15 -25.04 6.93
N ALA A 447 7.91 -24.80 8.00
CA ALA A 447 7.34 -24.58 9.32
C ALA A 447 6.59 -23.25 9.43
N LEU A 448 7.10 -22.17 8.83
CA LEU A 448 6.36 -20.92 8.65
C LEU A 448 5.07 -21.16 7.83
N GLY A 449 5.17 -21.99 6.79
CA GLY A 449 4.09 -22.49 5.93
C GLY A 449 3.00 -23.16 6.73
N ALA A 450 3.36 -24.17 7.49
CA ALA A 450 2.47 -24.95 8.33
C ALA A 450 1.80 -24.11 9.44
N LEU A 451 2.45 -23.04 9.91
CA LEU A 451 1.85 -22.08 10.83
C LEU A 451 0.73 -21.24 10.19
N HIS A 452 0.71 -21.09 8.85
CA HIS A 452 -0.16 -20.13 8.15
C HIS A 452 -1.06 -20.75 7.07
N LEU A 453 -0.75 -21.94 6.53
CA LEU A 453 -1.51 -22.67 5.50
C LEU A 453 -1.51 -24.17 5.81
N PRO A 454 -2.24 -24.61 6.86
CA PRO A 454 -2.12 -25.97 7.37
C PRO A 454 -2.48 -27.06 6.34
N HIS A 455 -3.40 -26.79 5.40
CA HIS A 455 -3.85 -27.79 4.41
C HIS A 455 -2.94 -28.01 3.21
N LEU A 456 -2.03 -27.09 2.90
CA LEU A 456 -1.01 -27.38 1.87
C LEU A 456 0.10 -28.31 2.40
N ALA A 457 0.14 -28.54 3.71
CA ALA A 457 1.24 -29.25 4.37
C ALA A 457 0.83 -30.58 5.01
N ASP A 458 -0.46 -30.85 5.29
CA ASP A 458 -0.83 -31.97 6.17
C ASP A 458 -1.83 -33.02 5.65
N ASP A 459 -2.20 -33.00 4.36
CA ASP A 459 -3.07 -34.00 3.68
C ASP A 459 -4.35 -34.36 4.47
N ARG A 460 -4.87 -33.45 5.31
CA ARG A 460 -6.03 -33.73 6.14
C ARG A 460 -7.32 -33.67 5.33
N ASP A 461 -8.12 -34.72 5.42
CA ASP A 461 -9.47 -34.76 4.84
C ASP A 461 -10.50 -33.86 5.56
N GLU A 462 -10.13 -33.11 6.61
CA GLU A 462 -11.07 -32.32 7.43
C GLU A 462 -10.90 -30.81 7.22
N PRO A 463 -11.97 -30.01 7.09
CA PRO A 463 -11.83 -28.58 6.90
C PRO A 463 -11.22 -27.91 8.14
N LEU A 464 -10.34 -26.92 7.94
CA LEU A 464 -9.70 -26.17 9.02
C LEU A 464 -10.26 -24.76 9.13
N LEU A 465 -10.30 -24.26 10.36
CA LEU A 465 -10.69 -22.89 10.67
C LEU A 465 -9.54 -22.21 11.43
N VAL A 466 -8.94 -21.20 10.80
CA VAL A 466 -7.76 -20.46 11.25
C VAL A 466 -8.17 -19.02 11.58
N PHE A 467 -7.85 -18.56 12.77
CA PHE A 467 -8.11 -17.19 13.20
C PHE A 467 -6.85 -16.33 13.08
N LEU A 468 -6.92 -15.23 12.34
CA LEU A 468 -5.82 -14.31 12.10
C LEU A 468 -6.01 -13.02 12.91
N GLY A 469 -5.06 -12.72 13.80
CA GLY A 469 -5.11 -11.59 14.72
C GLY A 469 -5.96 -11.84 15.98
N GLU A 470 -6.12 -10.78 16.77
CA GLU A 470 -6.88 -10.82 18.02
C GLU A 470 -8.39 -10.74 17.74
N ILE A 471 -9.07 -11.88 17.88
CA ILE A 471 -10.53 -11.98 17.75
C ILE A 471 -11.08 -12.32 19.15
N PRO A 472 -12.08 -11.59 19.66
CA PRO A 472 -12.69 -11.88 20.94
C PRO A 472 -13.12 -13.35 21.07
N SER A 473 -12.93 -13.93 22.25
CA SER A 473 -13.14 -15.38 22.46
C SER A 473 -14.59 -15.80 22.22
N ASP A 474 -15.56 -14.96 22.59
CA ASP A 474 -16.99 -15.18 22.34
C ASP A 474 -17.32 -15.16 20.84
N THR A 475 -16.65 -14.29 20.07
CA THR A 475 -16.74 -14.29 18.61
C THR A 475 -16.12 -15.56 18.02
N ARG A 476 -14.93 -15.99 18.49
CA ARG A 476 -14.31 -17.25 18.04
C ARG A 476 -15.19 -18.47 18.28
N ILE A 477 -15.85 -18.54 19.44
CA ILE A 477 -16.78 -19.63 19.79
C ILE A 477 -17.95 -19.65 18.80
N ARG A 478 -18.63 -18.51 18.58
CA ARG A 478 -19.76 -18.43 17.65
C ARG A 478 -19.38 -18.81 16.21
N ILE A 479 -18.21 -18.36 15.75
CA ILE A 479 -17.70 -18.68 14.42
C ILE A 479 -17.40 -20.17 14.29
N ARG A 480 -16.85 -20.78 15.35
CA ARG A 480 -16.61 -22.23 15.37
C ARG A 480 -17.92 -23.01 15.38
N GLU A 481 -18.90 -22.62 16.18
CA GLU A 481 -20.24 -23.23 16.19
C GLU A 481 -20.90 -23.17 14.80
N GLN A 482 -20.79 -22.02 14.11
CA GLN A 482 -21.25 -21.90 12.73
C GLN A 482 -20.51 -22.86 11.79
N PHE A 483 -19.18 -22.83 11.80
CA PHE A 483 -18.35 -23.70 10.98
C PHE A 483 -18.65 -25.19 11.20
N ASP A 484 -18.74 -25.64 12.44
CA ASP A 484 -19.05 -27.03 12.81
C ASP A 484 -20.48 -27.41 12.35
N THR A 485 -21.45 -26.51 12.54
CA THR A 485 -22.83 -26.71 12.06
C THR A 485 -22.90 -26.86 10.54
N ALA A 486 -22.08 -26.11 9.79
CA ALA A 486 -22.02 -26.23 8.34
C ALA A 486 -21.52 -27.63 7.95
N GLN A 487 -20.42 -28.08 8.56
CA GLN A 487 -19.88 -29.42 8.30
C GLN A 487 -20.90 -30.52 8.60
N ASP A 488 -21.55 -30.47 9.77
CA ASP A 488 -22.52 -31.48 10.19
C ASP A 488 -23.75 -31.47 9.27
N LEU A 489 -24.25 -30.29 8.89
CA LEU A 489 -25.36 -30.16 7.96
C LEU A 489 -25.06 -30.84 6.62
N PHE A 490 -23.94 -30.52 5.98
CA PHE A 490 -23.60 -31.06 4.67
C PHE A 490 -23.23 -32.55 4.72
N ARG A 491 -22.62 -33.00 5.82
CA ARG A 491 -22.32 -34.42 6.04
C ARG A 491 -23.59 -35.24 6.27
N GLU A 492 -24.50 -34.78 7.12
CA GLU A 492 -25.65 -35.57 7.58
C GLU A 492 -26.88 -35.41 6.69
N ARG A 493 -27.29 -34.17 6.34
CA ARG A 493 -28.48 -33.90 5.52
C ARG A 493 -28.22 -34.09 4.03
N PHE A 494 -27.09 -33.62 3.54
CA PHE A 494 -26.78 -33.65 2.10
C PHE A 494 -25.96 -34.87 1.65
N ARG A 495 -25.35 -35.61 2.60
CA ARG A 495 -24.44 -36.74 2.30
C ARG A 495 -23.26 -36.34 1.39
N GLY A 496 -22.72 -35.15 1.61
CA GLY A 496 -21.58 -34.60 0.85
C GLY A 496 -20.26 -35.34 1.06
N GLY A 497 -20.10 -35.99 2.21
CA GLY A 497 -18.79 -36.49 2.65
C GLY A 497 -17.94 -35.35 3.25
N PRO A 498 -16.73 -35.66 3.75
CA PRO A 498 -15.80 -34.65 4.21
C PRO A 498 -15.21 -33.87 3.01
N VAL A 499 -14.91 -32.59 3.21
CA VAL A 499 -14.27 -31.71 2.23
C VAL A 499 -13.02 -31.11 2.85
N ASP A 500 -11.99 -30.87 2.05
CA ASP A 500 -10.72 -30.33 2.50
C ASP A 500 -10.59 -28.88 2.03
N TYR A 501 -10.79 -27.93 2.96
CA TYR A 501 -10.57 -26.51 2.71
C TYR A 501 -10.27 -25.76 4.02
N THR A 502 -9.58 -24.62 3.93
CA THR A 502 -9.26 -23.76 5.09
C THR A 502 -10.11 -22.50 5.09
N VAL A 503 -10.74 -22.17 6.22
CA VAL A 503 -11.34 -20.84 6.44
C VAL A 503 -10.39 -20.00 7.27
N PHE A 504 -9.90 -18.92 6.68
CA PHE A 504 -9.18 -17.86 7.36
C PHE A 504 -10.14 -16.78 7.81
N VAL A 505 -10.24 -16.56 9.12
CA VAL A 505 -11.05 -15.49 9.70
C VAL A 505 -10.13 -14.48 10.34
N ALA A 506 -10.08 -13.28 9.75
CA ALA A 506 -9.20 -12.21 10.18
C ALA A 506 -9.94 -11.14 10.98
N ALA A 507 -9.26 -10.59 12.00
CA ALA A 507 -9.78 -9.50 12.82
C ALA A 507 -9.98 -8.19 12.02
N SER A 508 -9.28 -8.01 10.90
CA SER A 508 -9.36 -6.82 10.05
C SER A 508 -9.06 -7.11 8.59
N ASP A 509 -9.44 -6.18 7.72
CA ASP A 509 -9.15 -6.24 6.28
C ASP A 509 -7.65 -6.33 6.01
N ARG A 510 -6.82 -5.68 6.84
CA ARG A 510 -5.37 -5.74 6.71
C ARG A 510 -4.86 -7.17 6.86
N TRP A 511 -5.37 -7.90 7.86
CA TRP A 511 -4.97 -9.29 8.07
C TRP A 511 -5.55 -10.24 7.02
N ALA A 512 -6.82 -10.02 6.62
CA ALA A 512 -7.44 -10.78 5.55
C ALA A 512 -6.69 -10.59 4.23
N LYS A 513 -6.36 -9.34 3.90
CA LYS A 513 -5.61 -8.96 2.71
C LYS A 513 -4.17 -9.46 2.75
N ALA A 514 -3.45 -9.33 3.86
CA ALA A 514 -2.09 -9.86 3.96
C ALA A 514 -2.05 -11.40 3.82
N ALA A 515 -3.01 -12.09 4.43
CA ALA A 515 -3.14 -13.54 4.24
C ALA A 515 -3.57 -13.89 2.82
N TYR A 516 -4.51 -13.16 2.23
CA TYR A 516 -4.93 -13.35 0.85
C TYR A 516 -3.77 -13.11 -0.12
N GLU A 517 -3.12 -11.95 -0.08
CA GLU A 517 -1.97 -11.62 -0.92
C GLU A 517 -0.84 -12.61 -0.71
N GLY A 518 -0.67 -13.11 0.51
CA GLY A 518 0.31 -14.14 0.83
C GLY A 518 0.04 -15.49 0.16
N VAL A 519 -1.22 -15.84 -0.01
CA VAL A 519 -1.64 -17.12 -0.60
C VAL A 519 -1.89 -16.99 -2.10
N PHE A 520 -2.32 -15.82 -2.57
CA PHE A 520 -2.94 -15.62 -3.88
C PHE A 520 -2.23 -14.67 -4.84
N SER A 521 -1.23 -13.89 -4.40
CA SER A 521 -0.38 -13.16 -5.35
C SER A 521 0.23 -14.09 -6.41
N ALA A 522 0.46 -15.37 -6.06
CA ALA A 522 0.86 -16.44 -6.96
C ALA A 522 -0.10 -16.74 -8.12
N PHE A 523 -1.40 -16.49 -7.93
CA PHE A 523 -2.46 -16.88 -8.87
C PHE A 523 -3.08 -15.69 -9.61
N GLY A 524 -2.54 -14.47 -9.45
CA GLY A 524 -2.96 -13.28 -10.18
C GLY A 524 -4.32 -12.70 -9.76
N GLY A 525 -4.86 -13.09 -8.60
CA GLY A 525 -6.11 -12.55 -8.06
C GLY A 525 -5.89 -11.30 -7.22
N SER A 526 -6.71 -10.26 -7.42
CA SER A 526 -6.78 -9.09 -6.53
C SER A 526 -7.83 -9.33 -5.44
N ALA A 527 -7.51 -8.99 -4.18
CA ALA A 527 -8.48 -9.04 -3.09
C ALA A 527 -9.65 -8.07 -3.36
N PRO A 528 -10.91 -8.53 -3.50
CA PRO A 528 -12.07 -7.64 -3.41
C PRO A 528 -12.02 -6.82 -2.12
N GLN A 529 -12.06 -5.49 -2.27
CA GLN A 529 -12.09 -4.54 -1.17
C GLN A 529 -13.53 -4.35 -0.69
N GLY A 530 -13.75 -4.38 0.64
CA GLY A 530 -15.02 -4.00 1.26
C GLY A 530 -16.07 -5.12 1.40
N GLU A 531 -15.83 -6.32 0.86
CA GLU A 531 -16.76 -7.45 0.97
C GLU A 531 -16.50 -8.28 2.24
N CYS A 532 -17.54 -8.97 2.73
CA CYS A 532 -17.45 -9.90 3.88
C CYS A 532 -16.43 -11.02 3.59
N VAL A 533 -16.38 -11.47 2.33
CA VAL A 533 -15.44 -12.46 1.81
C VAL A 533 -14.45 -11.75 0.93
N THR A 534 -13.17 -11.88 1.28
CA THR A 534 -12.07 -11.26 0.53
C THR A 534 -11.54 -12.16 -0.58
N ALA A 535 -11.86 -13.46 -0.57
CA ALA A 535 -11.77 -14.35 -1.74
C ALA A 535 -12.29 -15.77 -1.46
N LYS A 536 -12.78 -16.44 -2.51
CA LYS A 536 -13.04 -17.88 -2.55
C LYS A 536 -12.06 -18.54 -3.51
N THR A 537 -11.47 -19.63 -3.05
CA THR A 537 -10.52 -20.45 -3.78
C THR A 537 -10.88 -21.89 -3.44
N GLY A 538 -10.75 -22.85 -4.36
CA GLY A 538 -11.18 -24.25 -4.12
C GLY A 538 -10.41 -25.00 -3.02
N VAL A 539 -9.64 -24.28 -2.19
CA VAL A 539 -8.91 -24.80 -1.02
C VAL A 539 -8.95 -23.83 0.18
N ALA A 540 -9.39 -22.58 -0.01
CA ALA A 540 -9.41 -21.58 1.05
C ALA A 540 -10.49 -20.49 0.89
N LEU A 541 -11.09 -20.10 2.02
CA LEU A 541 -12.02 -18.98 2.18
C LEU A 541 -11.41 -17.93 3.11
N PHE A 542 -11.31 -16.68 2.65
CA PHE A 542 -10.80 -15.57 3.47
C PHE A 542 -11.93 -14.64 3.89
N VAL A 543 -12.13 -14.48 5.19
CA VAL A 543 -13.17 -13.65 5.79
C VAL A 543 -12.54 -12.55 6.63
N SER A 544 -12.98 -11.31 6.43
CA SER A 544 -12.63 -10.19 7.32
C SER A 544 -13.79 -9.84 8.25
N LEU A 545 -13.56 -9.86 9.56
CA LEU A 545 -14.55 -9.44 10.56
C LEU A 545 -14.76 -7.93 10.60
N ALA A 546 -13.85 -7.13 10.06
CA ALA A 546 -14.08 -5.69 9.90
C ALA A 546 -15.24 -5.42 8.93
N ASN A 547 -15.38 -6.29 7.92
CA ASN A 547 -16.44 -6.16 6.92
C ASN A 547 -17.61 -7.11 7.11
N CYS A 548 -17.43 -8.17 7.90
CA CYS A 548 -18.41 -9.22 8.10
C CYS A 548 -18.79 -9.37 9.58
N PRO A 549 -19.97 -8.86 10.00
CA PRO A 549 -20.53 -9.28 11.27
C PRO A 549 -20.79 -10.80 11.26
N VAL A 550 -21.04 -11.38 12.44
CA VAL A 550 -21.12 -12.83 12.59
C VAL A 550 -22.31 -13.44 11.82
N GLU A 551 -23.38 -12.70 11.51
CA GLU A 551 -24.49 -13.27 10.72
C GLU A 551 -24.17 -13.41 9.20
N PRO A 552 -23.62 -12.41 8.49
CA PRO A 552 -23.24 -12.58 7.08
C PRO A 552 -22.12 -13.61 6.85
N LEU A 553 -21.36 -13.96 7.89
CA LEU A 553 -20.40 -15.05 7.83
C LEU A 553 -21.09 -16.40 7.58
N ALA A 554 -22.30 -16.61 8.12
CA ALA A 554 -23.05 -17.84 7.89
C ALA A 554 -23.38 -18.01 6.40
N ASP A 555 -23.78 -16.94 5.70
CA ASP A 555 -24.09 -17.03 4.27
C ASP A 555 -22.87 -17.43 3.45
N SER A 556 -21.73 -16.86 3.82
CA SER A 556 -20.44 -17.12 3.18
C SER A 556 -19.93 -18.53 3.44
N LEU A 557 -20.00 -19.00 4.70
CA LEU A 557 -19.61 -20.35 5.10
C LEU A 557 -20.49 -21.41 4.45
N GLY A 558 -21.81 -21.23 4.49
CA GLY A 558 -22.76 -22.18 3.90
C GLY A 558 -22.61 -22.29 2.38
N ALA A 559 -22.49 -21.14 1.71
CA ALA A 559 -22.28 -21.11 0.26
C ALA A 559 -20.93 -21.70 -0.14
N HIS A 560 -19.85 -21.37 0.59
CA HIS A 560 -18.52 -21.89 0.30
C HIS A 560 -18.47 -23.40 0.53
N HIS A 561 -18.91 -23.90 1.68
CA HIS A 561 -18.91 -25.33 1.98
C HIS A 561 -19.74 -26.12 0.96
N PHE A 562 -20.88 -25.58 0.51
CA PHE A 562 -21.66 -26.20 -0.56
C PHE A 562 -20.83 -26.40 -1.83
N GLU A 563 -20.14 -25.35 -2.29
CA GLU A 563 -19.35 -25.40 -3.51
C GLU A 563 -18.12 -26.33 -3.37
N GLU A 564 -17.46 -26.37 -2.20
CA GLU A 564 -16.37 -27.33 -1.95
C GLU A 564 -16.86 -28.79 -1.98
N VAL A 565 -18.08 -29.04 -1.47
CA VAL A 565 -18.73 -30.36 -1.60
C VAL A 565 -18.97 -30.68 -3.07
N LEU A 566 -19.41 -29.71 -3.88
CA LEU A 566 -19.60 -29.91 -5.30
C LEU A 566 -18.29 -30.27 -5.98
N GLU A 567 -17.24 -29.48 -5.78
CA GLU A 567 -15.90 -29.67 -6.37
C GLU A 567 -15.30 -31.04 -6.06
N ARG A 568 -15.67 -31.65 -4.91
CA ARG A 568 -15.24 -33.01 -4.57
C ARG A 568 -16.08 -34.12 -5.22
N VAL A 569 -17.40 -33.92 -5.37
CA VAL A 569 -18.28 -34.98 -5.88
C VAL A 569 -18.40 -35.00 -7.41
N ALA A 570 -18.07 -33.90 -8.08
CA ALA A 570 -18.04 -33.81 -9.53
C ALA A 570 -16.62 -33.50 -10.03
N PRO A 571 -16.20 -34.06 -11.18
CA PRO A 571 -14.90 -33.79 -11.78
C PRO A 571 -14.64 -32.28 -11.97
N ALA A 572 -13.39 -31.85 -11.78
CA ALA A 572 -13.02 -30.43 -11.91
C ALA A 572 -13.31 -29.84 -13.30
N ASP A 573 -13.27 -30.64 -14.36
CA ASP A 573 -13.64 -30.26 -15.73
C ASP A 573 -15.16 -30.04 -15.91
N VAL A 574 -15.99 -30.59 -15.02
CA VAL A 574 -17.44 -30.38 -14.97
C VAL A 574 -17.79 -29.10 -14.20
N LEU A 575 -17.02 -28.75 -13.15
CA LEU A 575 -17.35 -27.64 -12.24
C LEU A 575 -16.49 -26.38 -12.36
N SER A 576 -15.36 -26.42 -13.06
CA SER A 576 -14.44 -25.28 -13.20
C SER A 576 -14.49 -24.57 -14.58
N PRO A 577 -15.64 -23.97 -14.97
CA PRO A 577 -15.73 -22.90 -15.96
C PRO A 577 -14.83 -21.68 -15.73
N TRP A 578 -14.61 -21.34 -14.45
CA TRP A 578 -14.17 -19.99 -14.07
C TRP A 578 -12.74 -19.68 -14.50
N LEU A 579 -11.87 -20.70 -14.54
CA LEU A 579 -10.48 -20.56 -14.96
C LEU A 579 -10.27 -20.78 -16.47
N LEU A 580 -11.22 -21.42 -17.17
CA LEU A 580 -11.03 -21.90 -18.55
C LEU A 580 -12.09 -21.44 -19.57
N GLY A 581 -13.14 -20.73 -19.16
CA GLY A 581 -14.14 -20.13 -20.06
C GLY A 581 -15.17 -21.10 -20.68
N TYR A 582 -15.38 -22.28 -20.08
CA TYR A 582 -16.37 -23.25 -20.54
C TYR A 582 -17.73 -23.06 -19.85
N GLU A 583 -18.85 -23.25 -20.55
CA GLU A 583 -20.18 -23.25 -19.91
C GLU A 583 -20.34 -24.49 -19.01
N PRO A 584 -20.75 -24.36 -17.74
CA PRO A 584 -21.02 -25.51 -16.88
C PRO A 584 -22.14 -26.37 -17.49
N PRO A 585 -22.06 -27.70 -17.42
CA PRO A 585 -23.12 -28.57 -17.89
C PRO A 585 -24.34 -28.43 -16.96
N GLY A 586 -25.40 -27.79 -17.49
CA GLY A 586 -26.67 -27.58 -16.77
C GLY A 586 -27.14 -26.13 -16.81
N PRO A 587 -28.42 -25.87 -16.54
CA PRO A 587 -28.97 -24.52 -16.61
C PRO A 587 -28.56 -23.72 -15.37
N TYR A 588 -28.20 -22.46 -15.55
CA TYR A 588 -27.68 -21.59 -14.48
C TYR A 588 -28.62 -21.46 -13.27
N TRP A 589 -29.94 -21.41 -13.52
CA TRP A 589 -30.95 -21.36 -12.45
C TRP A 589 -30.87 -22.56 -11.49
N LEU A 590 -30.49 -23.75 -11.96
CA LEU A 590 -30.44 -24.96 -11.14
C LEU A 590 -29.30 -24.89 -10.12
N ARG A 591 -28.13 -24.38 -10.52
CA ARG A 591 -27.02 -24.11 -9.60
C ARG A 591 -27.41 -23.10 -8.54
N LEU A 592 -28.03 -21.99 -8.95
CA LEU A 592 -28.52 -20.96 -8.03
C LEU A 592 -29.60 -21.49 -7.09
N ALA A 593 -30.51 -22.33 -7.60
CA ALA A 593 -31.56 -22.97 -6.83
C ALA A 593 -30.97 -23.83 -5.70
N MET A 594 -30.00 -24.67 -6.03
CA MET A 594 -29.35 -25.58 -5.09
C MET A 594 -28.51 -24.84 -4.06
N ARG A 595 -27.70 -23.87 -4.51
CA ARG A 595 -26.90 -23.01 -3.62
C ARG A 595 -27.80 -22.22 -2.68
N GLY A 596 -28.82 -21.55 -3.22
CA GLY A 596 -29.77 -20.76 -2.43
C GLY A 596 -30.51 -21.62 -1.39
N TYR A 597 -30.99 -22.80 -1.79
CA TYR A 597 -31.62 -23.73 -0.86
C TYR A 597 -30.66 -24.16 0.26
N ALA A 598 -29.45 -24.61 -0.09
CA ALA A 598 -28.46 -25.09 0.88
C ALA A 598 -28.07 -24.00 1.88
N THR A 599 -27.87 -22.76 1.43
CA THR A 599 -27.58 -21.61 2.30
C THR A 599 -28.72 -21.34 3.28
N HIS A 600 -29.98 -21.32 2.84
CA HIS A 600 -31.10 -21.10 3.77
C HIS A 600 -31.38 -22.29 4.69
N ALA A 601 -31.14 -23.53 4.23
CA ALA A 601 -31.21 -24.72 5.10
C ALA A 601 -30.15 -24.68 6.20
N TYR A 602 -28.97 -24.12 5.90
CA TYR A 602 -27.92 -23.87 6.88
C TYR A 602 -28.30 -22.78 7.89
N ARG A 603 -28.88 -21.67 7.44
CA ARG A 603 -29.40 -20.61 8.34
C ARG A 603 -30.51 -21.12 9.27
N ASP A 604 -31.36 -22.01 8.78
CA ASP A 604 -32.40 -22.67 9.57
C ASP A 604 -31.80 -23.58 10.65
N ALA A 605 -30.74 -24.32 10.33
CA ALA A 605 -30.02 -25.15 11.30
C ALA A 605 -29.32 -24.32 12.39
N LEU A 606 -28.85 -23.11 12.06
CA LEU A 606 -28.32 -22.15 13.04
C LEU A 606 -29.39 -21.42 13.85
N GLY A 607 -30.68 -21.57 13.50
CA GLY A 607 -31.77 -20.81 14.10
C GLY A 607 -31.75 -19.32 13.76
N ILE A 608 -30.99 -18.90 12.75
CA ILE A 608 -30.93 -17.50 12.28
C ILE A 608 -32.21 -17.12 11.55
N GLU A 609 -32.72 -18.02 10.70
CA GLU A 609 -33.87 -17.77 9.84
C GLU A 609 -34.62 -19.06 9.59
N ARG A 610 -35.95 -19.06 9.71
CA ARG A 610 -36.73 -20.27 9.44
C ARG A 610 -36.94 -20.47 7.96
N LEU A 611 -36.65 -21.67 7.44
CA LEU A 611 -36.81 -21.98 6.01
C LEU A 611 -38.24 -21.75 5.50
N GLU A 612 -39.25 -21.94 6.35
CA GLU A 612 -40.65 -21.63 6.03
C GLU A 612 -40.89 -20.13 5.75
N GLN A 613 -40.25 -19.24 6.52
CA GLN A 613 -40.36 -17.79 6.31
C GLN A 613 -39.68 -17.38 5.01
N VAL A 614 -38.51 -17.98 4.70
CA VAL A 614 -37.81 -17.80 3.42
C VAL A 614 -38.72 -18.19 2.27
N ARG A 615 -39.37 -19.36 2.33
CA ARG A 615 -40.30 -19.80 1.28
C ARG A 615 -41.39 -18.77 1.02
N SER A 616 -42.02 -18.22 2.08
CA SER A 616 -43.04 -17.19 1.93
C SER A 616 -42.49 -15.91 1.30
N ALA A 617 -41.30 -15.47 1.73
CA ALA A 617 -40.64 -14.28 1.22
C ALA A 617 -40.20 -14.43 -0.26
N GLN A 618 -39.67 -15.59 -0.63
CA GLN A 618 -39.25 -15.90 -2.00
C GLN A 618 -40.45 -16.12 -2.92
N ALA A 619 -41.53 -16.73 -2.41
CA ALA A 619 -42.82 -16.80 -3.12
C ALA A 619 -43.37 -15.41 -3.45
N ALA A 620 -43.18 -14.44 -2.56
CA ALA A 620 -43.58 -13.06 -2.83
C ALA A 620 -42.76 -12.40 -3.94
N SER A 621 -41.43 -12.50 -3.90
CA SER A 621 -40.56 -11.92 -4.93
C SER A 621 -40.70 -12.63 -6.28
N ALA A 622 -40.80 -13.97 -6.30
CA ALA A 622 -40.98 -14.72 -7.54
C ALA A 622 -42.29 -14.42 -8.30
N ARG A 623 -43.22 -13.64 -7.72
CA ARG A 623 -44.41 -13.12 -8.42
C ARG A 623 -44.14 -11.89 -9.27
N SER A 624 -43.07 -11.15 -9.02
CA SER A 624 -42.77 -9.91 -9.74
C SER A 624 -42.20 -10.16 -11.15
N THR A 625 -41.60 -11.33 -11.39
CA THR A 625 -41.20 -11.77 -12.74
C THR A 625 -42.35 -12.42 -13.51
N SER A 626 -42.48 -12.17 -14.81
CA SER A 626 -43.40 -12.94 -15.68
C SER A 626 -42.72 -14.11 -16.39
N GLU A 627 -41.39 -14.19 -16.32
CA GLU A 627 -40.60 -15.21 -17.02
C GLU A 627 -40.83 -16.58 -16.39
N PRO A 628 -41.10 -17.64 -17.17
CA PRO A 628 -41.16 -19.01 -16.65
C PRO A 628 -39.75 -19.50 -16.29
N LEU A 629 -39.64 -20.49 -15.38
CA LEU A 629 -38.34 -21.05 -14.99
C LEU A 629 -37.53 -21.58 -16.20
N SER A 630 -38.22 -22.14 -17.20
CA SER A 630 -37.60 -22.61 -18.43
C SER A 630 -36.93 -21.51 -19.25
N GLY A 631 -37.35 -20.25 -19.10
CA GLY A 631 -36.72 -19.10 -19.77
C GLY A 631 -35.30 -18.80 -19.26
N PHE A 632 -34.96 -19.28 -18.05
CA PHE A 632 -33.62 -19.17 -17.48
C PHE A 632 -32.71 -20.37 -17.82
N ALA A 633 -33.21 -21.37 -18.56
CA ALA A 633 -32.44 -22.56 -18.89
C ALA A 633 -31.28 -22.26 -19.86
N ASP A 634 -31.49 -21.31 -20.77
CA ASP A 634 -30.54 -20.91 -21.80
C ASP A 634 -29.71 -19.67 -21.42
N TYR A 635 -29.82 -19.19 -20.17
CA TYR A 635 -29.06 -18.02 -19.72
C TYR A 635 -27.56 -18.38 -19.67
N PRO A 636 -26.69 -17.68 -20.42
CA PRO A 636 -25.27 -17.99 -20.42
C PRO A 636 -24.70 -17.77 -19.02
N ALA A 637 -24.02 -18.78 -18.47
CA ALA A 637 -23.43 -18.77 -17.12
C ALA A 637 -22.18 -17.89 -17.01
N TRP A 638 -22.06 -16.86 -17.86
CA TRP A 638 -20.84 -16.09 -18.02
C TRP A 638 -20.53 -15.24 -16.78
N PRO A 639 -19.27 -15.19 -16.32
CA PRO A 639 -18.86 -14.55 -15.05
C PRO A 639 -19.22 -13.07 -14.91
N TRP A 640 -19.46 -12.39 -16.02
CA TRP A 640 -19.60 -10.94 -16.10
C TRP A 640 -21.04 -10.48 -16.34
N PHE A 641 -22.00 -11.40 -16.47
CA PHE A 641 -23.39 -10.99 -16.55
C PHE A 641 -23.84 -10.46 -15.18
N PRO A 642 -24.69 -9.42 -15.17
CA PRO A 642 -25.30 -8.96 -13.93
C PRO A 642 -25.97 -10.16 -13.26
N PRO A 643 -25.88 -10.27 -11.92
CA PRO A 643 -26.60 -11.29 -11.17
C PRO A 643 -28.04 -11.32 -11.67
N LEU A 644 -28.63 -12.52 -11.76
CA LEU A 644 -30.07 -12.64 -11.98
C LEU A 644 -30.78 -11.66 -11.05
N ASP A 645 -31.81 -10.98 -11.56
CA ASP A 645 -32.61 -10.11 -10.71
C ASP A 645 -33.18 -10.90 -9.51
N GLU A 646 -33.64 -10.19 -8.48
CA GLU A 646 -34.20 -10.81 -7.27
C GLU A 646 -35.23 -11.88 -7.60
N ALA A 647 -36.12 -11.55 -8.52
CA ALA A 647 -37.26 -12.37 -8.87
C ALA A 647 -36.82 -13.69 -9.50
N ALA A 648 -35.77 -13.66 -10.33
CA ALA A 648 -35.16 -14.84 -10.92
C ALA A 648 -34.37 -15.68 -9.89
N ASN A 649 -33.68 -15.04 -8.93
CA ASN A 649 -33.06 -15.76 -7.80
C ASN A 649 -34.12 -16.41 -6.90
N ALA A 650 -35.20 -15.70 -6.60
CA ALA A 650 -36.33 -16.19 -5.81
C ALA A 650 -37.04 -17.35 -6.50
N LEU A 651 -37.26 -17.23 -7.81
CA LEU A 651 -37.82 -18.29 -8.64
C LEU A 651 -36.92 -19.53 -8.65
N SER A 652 -35.60 -19.33 -8.78
CA SER A 652 -34.60 -20.41 -8.71
C SER A 652 -34.63 -21.08 -7.33
N PHE A 653 -34.60 -20.33 -6.24
CA PHE A 653 -34.70 -20.87 -4.88
C PHE A 653 -35.95 -21.74 -4.71
N LEU A 654 -37.13 -21.25 -5.11
CA LEU A 654 -38.38 -22.01 -4.99
C LEU A 654 -38.36 -23.29 -5.83
N ALA A 655 -37.70 -23.28 -6.99
CA ALA A 655 -37.50 -24.47 -7.79
C ALA A 655 -36.63 -25.50 -7.05
N GLY A 656 -35.53 -25.04 -6.44
CA GLY A 656 -34.67 -25.88 -5.58
C GLY A 656 -35.41 -26.46 -4.40
N ASP A 657 -36.17 -25.64 -3.67
CA ASP A 657 -37.02 -26.08 -2.56
C ASP A 657 -38.05 -27.12 -3.02
N ARG A 658 -38.65 -26.95 -4.19
CA ARG A 658 -39.59 -27.92 -4.76
C ARG A 658 -38.93 -29.24 -5.12
N LEU A 659 -37.73 -29.21 -5.71
CA LEU A 659 -36.94 -30.41 -6.01
C LEU A 659 -36.57 -31.16 -4.73
N VAL A 660 -36.16 -30.45 -3.69
CA VAL A 660 -35.87 -31.05 -2.37
C VAL A 660 -37.12 -31.63 -1.73
N ALA A 661 -38.26 -30.95 -1.80
CA ALA A 661 -39.52 -31.49 -1.29
C ALA A 661 -39.93 -32.79 -2.00
N ARG A 662 -39.49 -32.99 -3.25
CA ARG A 662 -39.76 -34.19 -4.04
C ARG A 662 -38.79 -35.33 -3.75
N ALA A 663 -37.49 -35.06 -3.83
CA ALA A 663 -36.44 -36.09 -3.85
C ALA A 663 -35.60 -36.15 -2.56
N GLY A 664 -35.81 -35.21 -1.64
CA GLY A 664 -34.99 -35.02 -0.45
C GLY A 664 -33.71 -34.23 -0.74
N GLU A 665 -33.07 -33.74 0.32
CA GLU A 665 -31.84 -32.95 0.23
C GLU A 665 -30.64 -33.69 -0.38
N PRO A 666 -30.42 -35.01 -0.12
CA PRO A 666 -29.33 -35.74 -0.75
C PRO A 666 -29.36 -35.72 -2.28
N ALA A 667 -30.53 -35.52 -2.89
CA ALA A 667 -30.67 -35.48 -4.35
C ALA A 667 -29.90 -34.31 -4.98
N ILE A 668 -29.67 -33.21 -4.23
CA ILE A 668 -28.86 -32.09 -4.72
C ILE A 668 -27.43 -32.53 -5.00
N ILE A 669 -26.79 -33.24 -4.05
CA ILE A 669 -25.41 -33.73 -4.21
C ILE A 669 -25.37 -34.90 -5.20
N GLU A 670 -26.38 -35.76 -5.19
CA GLU A 670 -26.48 -36.86 -6.16
C GLU A 670 -26.56 -36.36 -7.61
N TYR A 671 -27.25 -35.25 -7.87
CA TYR A 671 -27.27 -34.62 -9.20
C TYR A 671 -25.85 -34.30 -9.70
N TYR A 672 -25.03 -33.62 -8.88
CA TYR A 672 -23.65 -33.28 -9.29
C TYR A 672 -22.74 -34.51 -9.39
N ARG A 673 -22.92 -35.50 -8.51
CA ARG A 673 -22.21 -36.79 -8.62
C ARG A 673 -22.53 -37.49 -9.94
N LEU A 674 -23.81 -37.53 -10.32
CA LEU A 674 -24.27 -38.11 -11.57
C LEU A 674 -23.79 -37.31 -12.78
N LEU A 675 -23.77 -35.98 -12.69
CA LEU A 675 -23.26 -35.09 -13.74
C LEU A 675 -21.81 -35.40 -14.12
N GLY A 676 -21.00 -35.87 -13.18
CA GLY A 676 -19.63 -36.35 -13.43
C GLY A 676 -19.53 -37.70 -14.17
N THR A 677 -20.65 -38.41 -14.33
CA THR A 677 -20.71 -39.76 -14.92
C THR A 677 -21.68 -39.88 -16.08
N THR A 678 -22.52 -38.87 -16.33
CA THR A 678 -23.45 -38.82 -17.46
C THR A 678 -22.96 -37.83 -18.51
N ASP A 679 -23.20 -38.14 -19.79
CA ASP A 679 -22.85 -37.23 -20.91
C ASP A 679 -23.84 -36.05 -21.02
N ASN A 680 -24.91 -36.07 -20.24
CA ASN A 680 -26.07 -35.20 -20.38
C ASN A 680 -26.62 -34.83 -18.98
N TRP A 681 -26.75 -33.52 -18.71
CA TRP A 681 -27.24 -33.03 -17.43
C TRP A 681 -28.72 -33.31 -17.21
N GLN A 682 -29.53 -33.42 -18.27
CA GLN A 682 -30.95 -33.78 -18.17
C GLN A 682 -31.13 -35.22 -17.66
N GLU A 683 -30.23 -36.14 -18.05
CA GLU A 683 -30.23 -37.52 -17.54
C GLU A 683 -29.80 -37.56 -16.07
N ALA A 684 -28.76 -36.81 -15.68
CA ALA A 684 -28.39 -36.64 -14.27
C ALA A 684 -29.53 -36.04 -13.45
N PHE A 685 -30.23 -35.05 -13.98
CA PHE A 685 -31.38 -34.42 -13.36
C PHE A 685 -32.51 -35.43 -13.13
N GLU A 686 -32.90 -36.18 -14.17
CA GLU A 686 -33.97 -37.17 -14.06
C GLU A 686 -33.62 -38.28 -13.08
N ALA A 687 -32.38 -38.77 -13.12
CA ALA A 687 -31.91 -39.80 -12.21
C ALA A 687 -31.85 -39.32 -10.74
N ALA A 688 -31.42 -38.08 -10.49
CA ALA A 688 -31.34 -37.53 -9.15
C ALA A 688 -32.72 -37.18 -8.56
N PHE A 689 -33.61 -36.57 -9.35
CA PHE A 689 -34.87 -36.01 -8.87
C PHE A 689 -36.11 -36.86 -9.18
N GLY A 690 -35.97 -37.92 -9.98
CA GLY A 690 -37.07 -38.81 -10.35
C GLY A 690 -38.16 -38.11 -11.18
N ILE A 691 -37.77 -37.13 -12.00
CA ILE A 691 -38.65 -36.38 -12.90
C ILE A 691 -37.83 -35.80 -14.07
N THR A 692 -38.38 -35.84 -15.28
CA THR A 692 -37.74 -35.18 -16.43
C THR A 692 -37.74 -33.66 -16.23
N ILE A 693 -36.78 -32.94 -16.81
CA ILE A 693 -36.76 -31.47 -16.70
C ILE A 693 -38.03 -30.82 -17.29
N GLY A 694 -38.57 -31.38 -18.39
CA GLY A 694 -39.80 -30.88 -19.02
C GLY A 694 -41.02 -31.03 -18.11
N ASP A 695 -41.18 -32.21 -17.49
CA ASP A 695 -42.25 -32.44 -16.53
C ASP A 695 -42.08 -31.57 -15.29
N PHE A 696 -40.84 -31.34 -14.83
CA PHE A 696 -40.57 -30.46 -13.71
C PHE A 696 -40.94 -29.00 -14.02
N TYR A 697 -40.64 -28.49 -15.21
CA TYR A 697 -41.07 -27.13 -15.59
C TYR A 697 -42.59 -26.98 -15.58
N GLN A 698 -43.32 -27.99 -16.04
CA GLN A 698 -44.77 -27.98 -15.97
C GLN A 698 -45.26 -28.02 -14.52
N GLU A 699 -44.77 -28.96 -13.70
CA GLU A 699 -45.12 -29.09 -12.29
C GLU A 699 -44.82 -27.79 -11.52
N PHE A 700 -43.66 -27.18 -11.77
CA PHE A 700 -43.23 -25.97 -11.10
C PHE A 700 -44.07 -24.74 -11.50
N ALA A 701 -44.51 -24.65 -12.76
CA ALA A 701 -45.44 -23.59 -13.20
C ALA A 701 -46.81 -23.70 -12.51
N GLU A 702 -47.31 -24.93 -12.31
CA GLU A 702 -48.53 -25.19 -11.54
C GLU A 702 -48.34 -24.82 -10.06
N TYR A 703 -47.22 -25.22 -9.46
CA TYR A 703 -46.85 -24.86 -8.09
C TYR A 703 -46.79 -23.34 -7.89
N ARG A 704 -46.11 -22.63 -8.80
CA ARG A 704 -45.99 -21.17 -8.80
C ARG A 704 -47.35 -20.48 -8.89
N SER A 705 -48.25 -21.02 -9.71
CA SER A 705 -49.62 -20.51 -9.82
C SER A 705 -50.42 -20.72 -8.53
N ALA A 706 -50.22 -21.85 -7.85
CA ALA A 706 -50.91 -22.17 -6.60
C ALA A 706 -50.48 -21.28 -5.42
N ILE A 707 -49.18 -20.98 -5.30
CA ILE A 707 -48.67 -20.06 -4.26
C ILE A 707 -49.00 -18.58 -4.54
N GLY A 708 -49.40 -18.26 -5.77
CA GLY A 708 -49.78 -16.91 -6.20
C GLY A 708 -51.17 -16.44 -5.75
N ALA A 709 -52.03 -17.33 -5.27
CA ALA A 709 -53.44 -17.02 -4.94
C ALA A 709 -53.66 -16.36 -3.57
N VAL A 710 -52.60 -16.14 -2.78
CA VAL A 710 -52.68 -15.46 -1.48
C VAL A 710 -52.37 -13.99 -1.69
N ALA A 711 -53.40 -13.14 -1.59
CA ALA A 711 -53.27 -11.69 -1.71
C ALA A 711 -52.27 -11.15 -0.67
N PRO A 712 -51.38 -10.21 -1.04
CA PRO A 712 -50.54 -9.53 -0.07
C PRO A 712 -51.43 -8.78 0.94
N PRO A 713 -51.01 -8.66 2.22
CA PRO A 713 -51.72 -7.84 3.20
C PRO A 713 -51.84 -6.39 2.71
N ASP A 714 -53.00 -5.77 2.93
CA ASP A 714 -53.35 -4.44 2.42
C ASP A 714 -52.25 -3.41 2.76
N ALA A 715 -51.64 -2.82 1.72
CA ALA A 715 -50.67 -1.74 1.89
C ALA A 715 -51.35 -0.49 2.50
N PRO A 716 -50.67 0.24 3.40
CA PRO A 716 -51.19 1.48 3.97
C PRO A 716 -51.41 2.53 2.87
N GLY A 717 -52.50 3.29 2.96
CA GLY A 717 -52.91 4.28 1.94
C GLY A 717 -51.89 5.40 1.71
N GLU A 718 -51.93 5.98 0.50
CA GLU A 718 -51.08 7.10 0.05
C GLU A 718 -50.90 8.19 1.12
N LEU A 719 -49.64 8.41 1.51
CA LEU A 719 -49.23 9.49 2.39
C LEU A 719 -48.81 10.69 1.53
N ALA A 720 -49.31 11.89 1.84
CA ALA A 720 -48.95 13.14 1.16
C ALA A 720 -47.74 13.82 1.85
N GLY A 721 -46.77 14.28 1.07
CA GLY A 721 -45.55 14.94 1.55
C GLY A 721 -44.34 14.01 1.64
N PRO A 722 -43.10 14.54 1.54
CA PRO A 722 -41.91 13.76 1.79
C PRO A 722 -41.81 13.38 3.28
N GLN A 723 -41.55 12.10 3.55
CA GLN A 723 -41.53 11.58 4.92
C GLN A 723 -40.25 10.80 5.20
N LEU A 724 -39.71 10.96 6.39
CA LEU A 724 -38.69 10.07 6.93
C LEU A 724 -39.33 9.07 7.88
N VAL A 725 -39.22 7.78 7.58
CA VAL A 725 -39.76 6.69 8.39
C VAL A 725 -38.60 5.86 8.94
N LEU A 726 -38.43 5.86 10.26
CA LEU A 726 -37.41 5.04 10.91
C LEU A 726 -37.98 3.64 11.22
N LEU A 727 -37.37 2.59 10.67
CA LEU A 727 -37.75 1.19 10.84
C LEU A 727 -36.70 0.44 11.68
N GLY A 728 -37.13 -0.13 12.80
CA GLY A 728 -36.26 -0.80 13.77
C GLY A 728 -35.76 0.11 14.90
N GLU A 729 -34.92 -0.44 15.78
CA GLU A 729 -34.39 0.27 16.95
C GLU A 729 -33.11 1.04 16.61
N PHE A 730 -33.26 2.35 16.43
CA PHE A 730 -32.13 3.29 16.37
C PHE A 730 -31.73 3.79 17.75
N ASP A 731 -30.45 4.12 17.93
CA ASP A 731 -29.98 4.84 19.11
C ASP A 731 -30.79 6.13 19.30
N SER A 732 -31.02 6.51 20.56
CA SER A 732 -31.84 7.67 20.90
C SER A 732 -31.34 8.97 20.28
N TRP A 733 -30.03 9.10 20.10
CA TRP A 733 -29.42 10.27 19.48
C TRP A 733 -29.65 10.29 17.96
N LEU A 734 -29.59 9.14 17.27
CA LEU A 734 -29.91 8.99 15.84
C LEU A 734 -31.37 9.30 15.56
N LYS A 735 -32.29 8.81 16.41
CA LYS A 735 -33.73 9.12 16.32
C LYS A 735 -34.01 10.63 16.40
N ALA A 736 -33.17 11.39 17.10
CA ALA A 736 -33.30 12.84 17.22
C ALA A 736 -32.60 13.60 16.07
N ALA A 737 -31.44 13.12 15.61
CA ALA A 737 -30.63 13.79 14.60
C ALA A 737 -31.15 13.62 13.17
N LEU A 738 -31.60 12.42 12.79
CA LEU A 738 -31.98 12.10 11.41
C LEU A 738 -33.16 12.92 10.88
N PRO A 739 -34.26 13.15 11.63
CA PRO A 739 -35.33 14.01 11.17
C PRO A 739 -34.87 15.46 10.94
N ALA A 740 -34.05 16.00 11.86
CA ALA A 740 -33.51 17.35 11.73
C ALA A 740 -32.57 17.49 10.52
N GLN A 741 -31.74 16.49 10.25
CA GLN A 741 -30.91 16.45 9.04
C GLN A 741 -31.75 16.35 7.77
N PHE A 742 -32.78 15.50 7.76
CA PHE A 742 -33.69 15.37 6.61
C PHE A 742 -34.44 16.68 6.32
N GLU A 743 -34.93 17.36 7.36
CA GLU A 743 -35.52 18.70 7.24
C GLU A 743 -34.50 19.73 6.77
N ALA A 744 -33.25 19.69 7.25
CA ALA A 744 -32.18 20.58 6.83
C ALA A 744 -31.83 20.39 5.35
N VAL A 745 -31.78 19.14 4.85
CA VAL A 745 -31.59 18.84 3.43
C VAL A 745 -32.74 19.41 2.61
N GLN A 746 -33.99 19.16 3.01
CA GLN A 746 -35.15 19.71 2.31
C GLN A 746 -35.16 21.23 2.28
N ALA A 747 -34.89 21.88 3.41
CA ALA A 747 -34.80 23.33 3.51
C ALA A 747 -33.65 23.87 2.65
N PHE A 748 -32.47 23.24 2.68
CA PHE A 748 -31.33 23.62 1.87
C PHE A 748 -31.68 23.62 0.37
N PHE A 749 -32.26 22.53 -0.14
CA PHE A 749 -32.65 22.43 -1.54
C PHE A 749 -33.85 23.33 -1.90
N GLY A 750 -34.83 23.47 -1.00
CA GLY A 750 -35.98 24.36 -1.20
C GLY A 750 -35.59 25.84 -1.24
N ASP A 751 -34.89 26.31 -0.21
CA ASP A 751 -34.57 27.73 -0.02
C ASP A 751 -33.49 28.22 -0.98
N ARG A 752 -32.44 27.41 -1.17
CA ARG A 752 -31.24 27.83 -1.90
C ARG A 752 -31.38 27.60 -3.40
N LEU A 753 -32.09 26.54 -3.79
CA LEU A 753 -32.15 26.07 -5.16
C LEU A 753 -33.56 26.23 -5.79
N GLY A 754 -34.59 26.53 -5.00
CA GLY A 754 -35.92 26.89 -5.48
C GLY A 754 -36.71 25.72 -6.05
N GLY A 755 -36.39 24.49 -5.64
CA GLY A 755 -37.19 23.31 -5.96
C GLY A 755 -38.48 23.28 -5.12
N GLU A 756 -39.62 22.99 -5.76
CA GLU A 756 -40.83 22.63 -5.02
C GLU A 756 -40.57 21.33 -4.23
N PRO A 757 -41.11 21.18 -3.00
CA PRO A 757 -40.95 19.95 -2.23
C PRO A 757 -41.43 18.75 -3.04
N VAL A 758 -40.54 17.79 -3.22
CA VAL A 758 -40.85 16.57 -3.96
C VAL A 758 -41.46 15.53 -3.02
N ASP A 759 -42.55 14.87 -3.42
CA ASP A 759 -43.21 13.83 -2.63
C ASP A 759 -42.41 12.51 -2.71
N TYR A 760 -41.72 12.13 -1.63
CA TYR A 760 -41.05 10.82 -1.51
C TYR A 760 -40.89 10.40 -0.04
N THR A 761 -41.07 9.11 0.22
CA THR A 761 -40.78 8.55 1.55
C THR A 761 -39.39 7.91 1.57
N VAL A 762 -38.59 8.27 2.58
CA VAL A 762 -37.32 7.63 2.93
C VAL A 762 -37.54 6.75 4.15
N TYR A 763 -37.42 5.44 3.98
CA TYR A 763 -37.42 4.49 5.08
C TYR A 763 -35.98 4.24 5.53
N LEU A 764 -35.56 4.77 6.67
CA LEU A 764 -34.26 4.41 7.27
C LEU A 764 -34.43 3.17 8.12
N VAL A 765 -33.63 2.13 7.88
CA VAL A 765 -33.71 0.87 8.61
C VAL A 765 -32.46 0.65 9.48
N ALA A 766 -32.65 0.36 10.77
CA ALA A 766 -31.57 0.22 11.74
C ALA A 766 -30.70 -1.03 11.50
N THR A 767 -31.32 -2.12 11.06
CA THR A 767 -30.64 -3.40 10.79
C THR A 767 -31.23 -4.05 9.55
N PRO A 768 -30.49 -4.96 8.90
CA PRO A 768 -31.04 -5.66 7.75
C PRO A 768 -32.26 -6.51 8.10
N GLY A 769 -32.27 -7.10 9.31
CA GLY A 769 -33.43 -7.85 9.82
C GLY A 769 -34.67 -6.97 10.01
N ALA A 770 -34.52 -5.70 10.38
CA ALA A 770 -35.65 -4.76 10.43
C ALA A 770 -36.18 -4.41 9.03
N ALA A 771 -35.35 -4.43 7.98
CA ALA A 771 -35.79 -4.18 6.61
C ALA A 771 -36.67 -5.34 6.14
N THR A 772 -36.24 -6.56 6.42
CA THR A 772 -37.01 -7.78 6.15
C THR A 772 -38.33 -7.81 6.93
N ALA A 773 -38.31 -7.44 8.22
CA ALA A 773 -39.51 -7.45 9.07
C ALA A 773 -40.58 -6.42 8.66
N HIS A 774 -40.19 -5.35 7.96
CA HIS A 774 -41.08 -4.28 7.52
C HIS A 774 -41.31 -4.25 6.01
N ARG A 775 -40.90 -5.30 5.28
CA ARG A 775 -41.04 -5.40 3.81
C ARG A 775 -42.45 -5.09 3.31
N ASP A 776 -43.47 -5.61 4.00
CA ASP A 776 -44.88 -5.37 3.64
C ASP A 776 -45.33 -3.91 3.83
N LEU A 777 -44.74 -3.20 4.81
CA LEU A 777 -45.03 -1.77 5.07
C LEU A 777 -44.41 -0.86 4.02
N ILE A 778 -43.21 -1.22 3.57
CA ILE A 778 -42.42 -0.43 2.64
C ILE A 778 -42.99 -0.54 1.22
N GLY A 779 -43.65 -1.66 0.89
CA GLY A 779 -44.18 -1.88 -0.46
C GLY A 779 -43.09 -1.98 -1.54
N VAL A 780 -41.85 -2.23 -1.13
CA VAL A 780 -40.65 -2.31 -1.98
C VAL A 780 -40.04 -3.70 -1.83
N ASP A 781 -39.72 -4.31 -2.97
CA ASP A 781 -38.86 -5.50 -3.06
C ASP A 781 -37.40 -5.06 -2.87
N ILE A 782 -36.73 -5.48 -1.79
CA ILE A 782 -35.42 -4.97 -1.33
C ILE A 782 -34.27 -5.96 -1.64
N GLY A 783 -34.37 -6.82 -2.65
CA GLY A 783 -33.40 -7.91 -2.82
C GLY A 783 -32.50 -7.77 -4.02
N GLY A 784 -31.30 -7.31 -3.71
CA GLY A 784 -30.12 -7.89 -4.34
C GLY A 784 -29.06 -8.08 -3.28
N GLY A 785 -29.34 -8.78 -2.19
CA GLY A 785 -28.45 -8.72 -1.03
C GLY A 785 -28.57 -7.39 -0.29
N ILE A 786 -28.32 -7.45 1.01
CA ILE A 786 -28.17 -6.25 1.83
C ILE A 786 -26.84 -5.62 1.41
N TRP A 787 -26.86 -4.74 0.41
CA TRP A 787 -25.67 -3.94 0.09
C TRP A 787 -25.41 -3.01 1.28
N LYS A 788 -24.17 -2.99 1.78
CA LYS A 788 -23.66 -1.86 2.57
C LYS A 788 -23.77 -0.61 1.69
N ILE A 789 -24.81 0.21 1.86
CA ILE A 789 -24.93 1.45 1.10
C ILE A 789 -24.12 2.52 1.85
N CYS A 790 -22.89 2.70 1.42
CA CYS A 790 -22.12 3.92 1.67
C CYS A 790 -21.67 4.59 0.36
N ARG A 791 -22.26 4.27 -0.82
CA ARG A 791 -21.97 5.01 -2.07
C ARG A 791 -22.80 4.77 -3.36
N SER A 792 -23.76 3.84 -3.49
CA SER A 792 -24.57 3.79 -4.73
C SER A 792 -25.86 2.96 -4.70
N LEU A 793 -26.92 3.49 -5.34
CA LEU A 793 -28.18 2.80 -5.66
C LEU A 793 -28.21 2.33 -7.14
N PRO A 794 -29.07 1.35 -7.49
CA PRO A 794 -29.42 1.05 -8.89
C PRO A 794 -30.06 2.28 -9.57
N ARG A 795 -29.56 2.64 -10.76
CA ARG A 795 -29.89 3.91 -11.43
C ARG A 795 -31.31 4.01 -12.02
N ASP A 796 -32.13 2.96 -11.98
CA ASP A 796 -33.41 2.91 -12.71
C ASP A 796 -34.67 2.77 -11.80
N TRP A 797 -34.59 3.14 -10.52
CA TRP A 797 -35.69 2.94 -9.54
C TRP A 797 -36.74 4.07 -9.48
N GLU A 798 -38.04 3.73 -9.53
CA GLU A 798 -39.17 4.69 -9.50
C GLU A 798 -40.06 4.65 -8.23
N GLY A 799 -39.82 3.76 -7.25
CA GLY A 799 -40.65 3.61 -6.03
C GLY A 799 -40.19 4.41 -4.79
N PRO A 800 -40.89 4.27 -3.62
CA PRO A 800 -40.43 4.80 -2.32
C PRO A 800 -39.03 4.24 -1.97
N LEU A 801 -38.22 5.01 -1.23
CA LEU A 801 -36.81 4.67 -0.97
C LEU A 801 -36.65 4.00 0.39
N VAL A 802 -35.88 2.91 0.45
CA VAL A 802 -35.35 2.34 1.69
C VAL A 802 -33.85 2.55 1.77
N ILE A 803 -33.36 3.11 2.87
CA ILE A 803 -31.93 3.24 3.20
C ILE A 803 -31.69 2.36 4.43
N VAL A 804 -30.80 1.37 4.35
CA VAL A 804 -30.41 0.53 5.50
C VAL A 804 -29.09 1.06 6.07
N LEU A 805 -29.10 1.54 7.33
CA LEU A 805 -27.94 2.20 7.95
C LEU A 805 -26.98 1.24 8.69
N SER A 806 -27.22 -0.08 8.63
CA SER A 806 -26.35 -1.03 9.34
C SER A 806 -24.96 -1.10 8.70
N GLY A 807 -23.97 -0.51 9.36
CA GLY A 807 -22.55 -0.60 8.96
C GLY A 807 -21.87 0.74 8.65
N CYS A 808 -22.59 1.87 8.66
CA CYS A 808 -22.02 3.20 8.42
C CYS A 808 -21.31 3.75 9.68
N GLY A 809 -20.21 3.14 10.11
CA GLY A 809 -19.13 3.75 10.93
C GLY A 809 -19.43 4.53 12.22
N GLY A 810 -20.68 4.64 12.69
CA GLY A 810 -21.07 5.42 13.87
C GLY A 810 -21.00 6.95 13.74
N ARG A 811 -20.80 7.52 12.54
CA ARG A 811 -20.71 8.99 12.34
C ARG A 811 -21.95 9.56 11.66
N THR A 812 -22.47 10.67 12.19
CA THR A 812 -23.61 11.44 11.64
C THR A 812 -23.37 12.04 10.27
N ALA A 813 -22.11 12.36 9.97
CA ALA A 813 -21.71 13.00 8.72
C ALA A 813 -22.01 12.07 7.52
N ASP A 814 -21.61 10.80 7.63
CA ASP A 814 -21.81 9.79 6.59
C ASP A 814 -23.30 9.59 6.22
N ALA A 815 -24.21 9.68 7.20
CA ALA A 815 -25.66 9.59 6.94
C ALA A 815 -26.23 10.87 6.30
N ALA A 816 -25.71 12.04 6.67
CA ALA A 816 -26.10 13.31 6.08
C ALA A 816 -25.62 13.43 4.63
N GLU A 817 -24.38 13.03 4.35
CA GLU A 817 -23.80 12.94 3.00
C GLU A 817 -24.69 12.11 2.07
N GLU A 818 -25.12 10.92 2.51
CA GLU A 818 -26.00 10.05 1.73
C GLU A 818 -27.41 10.62 1.54
N LEU A 819 -27.96 11.30 2.55
CA LEU A 819 -29.27 11.96 2.43
C LEU A 819 -29.23 13.11 1.41
N VAL A 820 -28.13 13.88 1.36
CA VAL A 820 -27.91 14.96 0.38
C VAL A 820 -27.78 14.38 -1.02
N TRP A 821 -26.94 13.36 -1.16
CA TRP A 821 -26.73 12.62 -2.40
C TRP A 821 -28.06 12.15 -3.01
N PHE A 822 -28.91 11.53 -2.19
CA PHE A 822 -30.21 11.05 -2.65
C PHE A 822 -31.19 12.18 -2.97
N HIS A 823 -31.28 13.20 -2.12
CA HIS A 823 -32.17 14.33 -2.35
C HIS A 823 -31.81 15.05 -3.65
N TYR A 824 -30.52 15.28 -3.89
CA TYR A 824 -29.98 15.82 -5.13
C TYR A 824 -30.42 14.98 -6.34
N GLU A 825 -30.13 13.67 -6.36
CA GLU A 825 -30.52 12.76 -7.44
C GLU A 825 -32.03 12.74 -7.71
N ARG A 826 -32.88 12.75 -6.68
CA ARG A 826 -34.34 12.76 -6.87
C ARG A 826 -34.86 14.07 -7.41
N VAL A 827 -34.35 15.18 -6.90
CA VAL A 827 -34.67 16.50 -7.42
C VAL A 827 -34.23 16.60 -8.89
N LEU A 828 -33.03 16.13 -9.24
CA LEU A 828 -32.57 16.05 -10.63
C LEU A 828 -33.48 15.17 -11.50
N ARG A 829 -33.91 14.01 -11.01
CA ARG A 829 -34.82 13.10 -11.73
C ARG A 829 -36.21 13.68 -11.94
N GLN A 830 -36.77 14.40 -10.98
CA GLN A 830 -38.06 15.08 -11.21
C GLN A 830 -37.92 16.22 -12.22
N LEU A 831 -36.76 16.87 -12.22
CA LEU A 831 -36.34 17.82 -13.23
C LEU A 831 -35.79 17.12 -14.49
N THR A 832 -36.05 15.82 -14.71
CA THR A 832 -35.71 15.09 -15.94
C THR A 832 -36.71 13.95 -16.18
N PRO A 833 -37.79 14.09 -16.99
CA PRO A 833 -38.80 13.04 -17.12
C PRO A 833 -38.22 11.73 -17.68
N PRO A 834 -38.84 10.57 -17.37
CA PRO A 834 -38.29 9.27 -17.75
C PRO A 834 -38.25 9.11 -19.28
N LEU A 835 -37.06 9.11 -19.87
CA LEU A 835 -36.83 8.66 -21.25
C LEU A 835 -36.91 7.13 -21.39
N LEU A 836 -37.38 6.41 -20.36
CA LEU A 836 -37.34 4.95 -20.19
C LEU A 836 -38.32 4.12 -21.05
N ARG A 837 -38.96 4.67 -22.10
CA ARG A 837 -39.86 3.86 -22.98
C ARG A 837 -39.19 3.14 -24.15
N ARG A 838 -37.86 3.18 -24.30
CA ARG A 838 -37.14 2.39 -25.31
C ARG A 838 -35.92 1.77 -24.64
N GLY A 839 -35.98 0.48 -24.31
CA GLY A 839 -34.98 -0.25 -23.51
C GLY A 839 -33.54 -0.12 -24.01
N TRP A 840 -32.82 0.89 -23.52
CA TRP A 840 -31.41 1.15 -23.75
C TRP A 840 -30.75 1.36 -22.38
N PRO A 841 -29.68 0.63 -22.02
CA PRO A 841 -29.03 0.81 -20.72
C PRO A 841 -28.21 2.10 -20.69
N SER A 842 -28.30 2.86 -19.59
CA SER A 842 -27.44 3.99 -19.21
C SER A 842 -27.44 5.25 -20.11
N VAL A 843 -28.57 5.98 -20.14
CA VAL A 843 -28.68 7.27 -20.85
C VAL A 843 -27.97 8.43 -20.12
N HIS A 844 -27.67 8.32 -18.81
CA HIS A 844 -27.05 9.42 -18.06
C HIS A 844 -25.62 9.77 -18.49
N MET A 845 -24.85 8.84 -19.10
CA MET A 845 -23.45 9.07 -19.48
C MET A 845 -23.22 9.32 -20.97
N GLN A 846 -24.22 9.12 -21.84
CA GLN A 846 -24.02 9.27 -23.30
C GLN A 846 -24.44 10.63 -23.87
N ARG A 847 -24.98 11.54 -23.06
CA ARG A 847 -25.52 12.83 -23.55
C ARG A 847 -25.15 14.05 -22.69
N GLY A 848 -24.18 13.95 -21.79
CA GLY A 848 -23.69 15.08 -20.98
C GLY A 848 -22.21 14.89 -20.67
N SER A 849 -21.52 15.97 -20.31
CA SER A 849 -20.13 15.86 -19.88
C SER A 849 -20.06 15.29 -18.46
N TYR A 850 -19.30 14.21 -18.27
CA TYR A 850 -19.13 13.54 -16.98
C TYR A 850 -18.58 14.47 -15.89
N TRP A 851 -17.62 15.34 -16.24
CA TRP A 851 -17.04 16.29 -15.29
C TRP A 851 -18.08 17.27 -14.74
N LEU A 852 -19.09 17.64 -15.56
CA LEU A 852 -20.10 18.61 -15.14
C LEU A 852 -21.05 17.98 -14.13
N ASP A 853 -21.58 16.80 -14.45
CA ASP A 853 -22.50 16.07 -13.55
C ASP A 853 -21.78 15.70 -12.22
N LEU A 854 -20.51 15.29 -12.29
CA LEU A 854 -19.67 15.02 -11.10
C LEU A 854 -19.38 16.29 -10.29
N GLY A 855 -19.04 17.39 -10.97
CA GLY A 855 -18.68 18.65 -10.34
C GLY A 855 -19.85 19.31 -9.63
N LEU A 856 -21.01 19.38 -10.29
CA LEU A 856 -22.23 19.95 -9.70
C LEU A 856 -22.70 19.15 -8.48
N ARG A 857 -22.49 17.82 -8.50
CA ARG A 857 -22.69 16.95 -7.34
C ARG A 857 -21.77 17.33 -6.19
N GLU A 858 -20.45 17.27 -6.41
CA GLU A 858 -19.45 17.53 -5.37
C GLU A 858 -19.65 18.92 -4.78
N TYR A 859 -20.04 19.89 -5.61
CA TYR A 859 -20.40 21.23 -5.17
C TYR A 859 -21.60 21.23 -4.22
N ALA A 860 -22.72 20.62 -4.62
CA ALA A 860 -23.93 20.60 -3.80
C ALA A 860 -23.70 19.92 -2.44
N GLU A 861 -22.92 18.84 -2.42
CA GLU A 861 -22.54 18.11 -1.21
C GLU A 861 -21.72 18.99 -0.26
N ARG A 862 -20.63 19.59 -0.74
CA ARG A 862 -19.74 20.39 0.09
C ARG A 862 -20.38 21.67 0.60
N VAL A 863 -21.21 22.33 -0.22
CA VAL A 863 -21.96 23.53 0.21
C VAL A 863 -23.01 23.17 1.26
N PHE A 864 -23.62 21.99 1.17
CA PHE A 864 -24.50 21.52 2.23
C PHE A 864 -23.73 21.23 3.54
N LEU A 865 -22.59 20.52 3.46
CA LEU A 865 -21.76 20.24 4.63
C LEU A 865 -21.20 21.52 5.27
N ASP A 866 -20.85 22.52 4.47
CA ASP A 866 -20.49 23.88 4.93
C ASP A 866 -21.65 24.54 5.66
N SER A 867 -22.89 24.42 5.15
CA SER A 867 -24.08 24.94 5.81
C SER A 867 -24.42 24.29 7.16
N LEU A 868 -23.89 23.08 7.39
CA LEU A 868 -23.99 22.37 8.67
C LEU A 868 -22.79 22.62 9.60
N GLU A 869 -21.84 23.48 9.21
CA GLU A 869 -20.55 23.69 9.90
C GLU A 869 -19.75 22.37 10.04
N HIS A 870 -19.94 21.41 9.14
CA HIS A 870 -19.20 20.14 9.10
C HIS A 870 -17.94 20.23 8.24
N GLU A 871 -18.01 21.00 7.16
CA GLU A 871 -16.85 21.43 6.37
C GLU A 871 -16.71 22.96 6.45
N ASP A 872 -15.53 23.46 6.13
CA ASP A 872 -15.27 24.90 5.96
C ASP A 872 -14.79 25.07 4.52
N LEU A 873 -15.73 25.39 3.62
CA LEU A 873 -15.47 25.43 2.19
C LEU A 873 -14.42 26.48 1.84
N ASP A 874 -14.39 27.59 2.58
CA ASP A 874 -13.40 28.64 2.43
C ASP A 874 -11.99 28.16 2.80
N ARG A 875 -11.86 27.29 3.80
CA ARG A 875 -10.60 26.64 4.14
C ARG A 875 -10.20 25.56 3.13
N MET A 876 -11.16 24.88 2.51
CA MET A 876 -10.90 23.80 1.55
C MET A 876 -10.50 24.30 0.16
N ARG A 877 -11.08 25.43 -0.30
CA ARG A 877 -10.80 26.00 -1.63
C ARG A 877 -9.31 26.15 -1.96
N PRO A 878 -8.44 26.70 -1.08
CA PRO A 878 -7.00 26.77 -1.35
C PRO A 878 -6.33 25.40 -1.53
N TRP A 879 -6.78 24.39 -0.78
CA TRP A 879 -6.24 23.03 -0.88
C TRP A 879 -6.70 22.34 -2.18
N LEU A 880 -7.98 22.48 -2.54
CA LEU A 880 -8.51 21.98 -3.80
C LEU A 880 -7.86 22.67 -5.00
N ALA A 881 -7.62 23.99 -4.91
CA ALA A 881 -6.88 24.76 -5.90
C ALA A 881 -5.45 24.24 -6.12
N ASP A 882 -4.68 24.06 -5.05
CA ASP A 882 -3.32 23.49 -5.12
C ASP A 882 -3.31 22.07 -5.71
N PHE A 883 -4.30 21.25 -5.38
CA PHE A 883 -4.43 19.91 -5.96
C PHE A 883 -4.84 19.97 -7.44
N GLY A 884 -5.82 20.80 -7.79
CA GLY A 884 -6.24 21.05 -9.15
C GLY A 884 -5.10 21.56 -10.01
N ASN A 885 -4.23 22.43 -9.50
CA ASN A 885 -3.04 22.94 -10.20
C ASN A 885 -1.99 21.87 -10.50
N ARG A 886 -2.00 20.75 -9.79
CA ARG A 886 -1.08 19.62 -10.00
C ARG A 886 -1.57 18.59 -11.02
N ALA A 887 -2.86 18.57 -11.35
CA ALA A 887 -3.41 17.63 -12.32
C ALA A 887 -2.82 17.87 -13.73
N GLU A 888 -2.30 16.85 -14.39
CA GLU A 888 -1.60 17.01 -15.68
C GLU A 888 -2.54 17.29 -16.87
N GLY A 889 -3.84 17.02 -16.72
CA GLY A 889 -4.87 17.23 -17.74
C GLY A 889 -5.68 18.52 -17.61
N THR A 890 -6.28 18.96 -18.71
CA THR A 890 -7.31 20.01 -18.74
C THR A 890 -8.70 19.42 -18.51
N LEU A 891 -9.67 20.25 -18.14
CA LEU A 891 -11.04 19.78 -17.92
C LEU A 891 -11.66 19.16 -19.19
N SER A 892 -11.33 19.70 -20.37
CA SER A 892 -11.75 19.17 -21.67
C SER A 892 -11.13 17.80 -22.00
N ASP A 893 -9.97 17.47 -21.45
CA ASP A 893 -9.36 16.14 -21.63
C ASP A 893 -10.19 15.03 -20.98
N PHE A 894 -11.08 15.38 -20.03
CA PHE A 894 -11.97 14.43 -19.35
C PHE A 894 -13.34 14.25 -20.02
N GLU A 895 -13.70 15.11 -20.98
CA GLU A 895 -14.97 15.00 -21.72
C GLU A 895 -15.13 13.68 -22.51
N PRO A 896 -14.10 13.15 -23.21
CA PRO A 896 -14.24 11.93 -24.01
C PRO A 896 -14.16 10.62 -23.22
N TYR A 897 -14.12 10.65 -21.88
CA TYR A 897 -14.06 9.44 -21.05
C TYR A 897 -15.47 9.01 -20.60
N PRO A 898 -16.17 8.13 -21.34
CA PRO A 898 -17.40 7.52 -20.86
C PRO A 898 -17.14 6.49 -19.74
N ASP A 899 -15.88 6.06 -19.56
CA ASP A 899 -15.48 5.06 -18.57
C ASP A 899 -14.56 5.69 -17.51
N TRP A 900 -15.14 5.97 -16.35
CA TRP A 900 -14.50 6.52 -15.15
C TRP A 900 -13.39 5.62 -14.57
N ARG A 901 -13.27 4.37 -15.04
CA ARG A 901 -12.27 3.40 -14.56
C ARG A 901 -10.85 3.66 -15.08
N LEU A 902 -10.67 4.54 -16.06
CA LEU A 902 -9.38 4.78 -16.72
C LEU A 902 -8.69 6.09 -16.32
N ALA A 903 -9.37 7.00 -15.63
CA ALA A 903 -8.77 8.24 -15.13
C ALA A 903 -8.35 8.09 -13.65
N PRO A 904 -7.28 8.76 -13.20
CA PRO A 904 -7.00 8.90 -11.77
C PRO A 904 -8.17 9.65 -11.11
N VAL A 905 -9.06 8.89 -10.46
CA VAL A 905 -10.39 9.33 -9.99
C VAL A 905 -10.36 10.65 -9.22
N ARG A 906 -9.32 10.86 -8.40
CA ARG A 906 -9.18 12.08 -7.58
C ARG A 906 -8.91 13.37 -8.36
N GLU A 907 -8.16 13.30 -9.46
CA GLU A 907 -7.86 14.52 -10.24
C GLU A 907 -9.10 15.02 -10.96
N VAL A 908 -9.91 14.10 -11.47
CA VAL A 908 -11.19 14.41 -12.12
C VAL A 908 -12.18 14.98 -11.12
N GLU A 909 -12.31 14.39 -9.93
CA GLU A 909 -13.19 14.88 -8.86
C GLU A 909 -12.85 16.32 -8.46
N VAL A 910 -11.57 16.61 -8.18
CA VAL A 910 -11.14 17.94 -7.75
C VAL A 910 -11.31 18.97 -8.86
N LEU A 911 -10.93 18.65 -10.10
CA LEU A 911 -11.10 19.57 -11.23
C LEU A 911 -12.58 19.81 -11.55
N SER A 912 -13.41 18.77 -11.46
CA SER A 912 -14.86 18.87 -11.65
C SER A 912 -15.50 19.76 -10.59
N PHE A 913 -15.11 19.61 -9.31
CA PHE A 913 -15.57 20.47 -8.23
C PHE A 913 -15.18 21.94 -8.47
N LEU A 914 -13.90 22.22 -8.77
CA LEU A 914 -13.43 23.59 -9.01
C LEU A 914 -14.13 24.23 -10.21
N ALA A 915 -14.38 23.43 -11.26
CA ALA A 915 -15.12 23.83 -12.44
C ALA A 915 -16.56 24.23 -12.08
N ALA A 916 -17.25 23.43 -11.27
CA ALA A 916 -18.59 23.74 -10.78
C ALA A 916 -18.61 24.94 -9.83
N ASP A 917 -17.71 25.03 -8.85
CA ASP A 917 -17.62 26.18 -7.91
C ASP A 917 -17.43 27.49 -8.68
N TRP A 918 -16.52 27.51 -9.66
CA TRP A 918 -16.28 28.66 -10.52
C TRP A 918 -17.48 29.00 -11.41
N LEU A 919 -18.08 28.00 -12.05
CA LEU A 919 -19.26 28.16 -12.90
C LEU A 919 -20.45 28.77 -12.14
N LEU A 920 -20.68 28.27 -10.92
CA LEU A 920 -21.80 28.68 -10.08
C LEU A 920 -21.56 30.00 -9.37
N ALA A 921 -20.32 30.36 -9.08
CA ALA A 921 -19.97 31.71 -8.64
C ALA A 921 -20.35 32.78 -9.70
N ARG A 922 -20.33 32.42 -11.00
CA ARG A 922 -20.69 33.32 -12.11
C ARG A 922 -22.19 33.29 -12.44
N ALA A 923 -22.77 32.10 -12.59
CA ALA A 923 -24.16 31.94 -13.04
C ALA A 923 -25.18 31.95 -11.89
N GLY A 924 -24.72 31.80 -10.65
CA GLY A 924 -25.56 31.57 -9.47
C GLY A 924 -26.01 30.12 -9.35
N GLU A 925 -26.24 29.66 -8.13
CA GLU A 925 -26.56 28.25 -7.83
C GLU A 925 -27.86 27.76 -8.48
N ARG A 926 -28.80 28.66 -8.78
CA ARG A 926 -30.05 28.30 -9.49
C ARG A 926 -29.80 27.81 -10.92
N ALA A 927 -28.65 28.13 -11.51
CA ALA A 927 -28.27 27.68 -12.84
C ALA A 927 -28.14 26.15 -12.93
N ILE A 928 -27.84 25.45 -11.82
CA ILE A 928 -27.83 23.97 -11.77
C ILE A 928 -29.18 23.43 -12.22
N PHE A 929 -30.27 23.94 -11.62
CA PHE A 929 -31.62 23.46 -11.86
C PHE A 929 -32.10 23.83 -13.24
N GLU A 930 -31.77 25.06 -13.65
CA GLU A 930 -32.08 25.54 -14.98
C GLU A 930 -31.37 24.71 -16.05
N TYR A 931 -30.12 24.28 -15.82
CA TYR A 931 -29.39 23.35 -16.69
C TYR A 931 -30.14 22.02 -16.85
N TYR A 932 -30.47 21.33 -15.76
CA TYR A 932 -31.19 20.05 -15.85
C TYR A 932 -32.60 20.21 -16.44
N ARG A 933 -33.30 21.30 -16.13
CA ARG A 933 -34.60 21.63 -16.73
C ARG A 933 -34.47 21.87 -18.24
N LEU A 934 -33.49 22.66 -18.68
CA LEU A 934 -33.26 22.98 -20.09
C LEU A 934 -32.73 21.78 -20.87
N ARG A 935 -31.97 20.88 -20.25
CA ARG A 935 -31.48 19.62 -20.82
C ARG A 935 -32.62 18.72 -21.31
N GLN A 936 -33.84 18.89 -20.78
CA GLN A 936 -35.02 18.21 -21.29
C GLN A 936 -35.56 18.78 -22.61
N THR A 937 -35.39 20.07 -22.82
CA THR A 937 -36.05 20.85 -23.88
C THR A 937 -35.11 21.26 -25.01
N THR A 938 -33.82 21.02 -24.84
CA THR A 938 -32.75 21.36 -25.79
C THR A 938 -32.28 20.12 -26.53
N ASP A 939 -31.75 20.31 -27.74
CA ASP A 939 -31.30 19.21 -28.60
C ASP A 939 -29.94 18.64 -28.16
N SER A 940 -29.15 19.43 -27.42
CA SER A 940 -27.84 19.06 -26.90
C SER A 940 -27.63 19.56 -25.47
N TRP A 941 -26.75 18.91 -24.71
CA TRP A 941 -26.42 19.40 -23.36
C TRP A 941 -25.60 20.69 -23.40
N GLN A 942 -24.89 20.96 -24.49
CA GLN A 942 -24.18 22.21 -24.72
C GLN A 942 -25.15 23.39 -24.83
N ASP A 943 -26.28 23.21 -25.52
CA ASP A 943 -27.34 24.23 -25.59
C ASP A 943 -27.98 24.45 -24.21
N ALA A 944 -28.22 23.37 -23.45
CA ALA A 944 -28.70 23.46 -22.07
C ALA A 944 -27.69 24.21 -21.17
N PHE A 945 -26.40 23.91 -21.34
CA PHE A 945 -25.30 24.52 -20.62
C PHE A 945 -25.23 26.01 -20.92
N GLU A 946 -25.20 26.40 -22.19
CA GLU A 946 -25.14 27.80 -22.61
C GLU A 946 -26.34 28.60 -22.10
N ALA A 947 -27.54 28.04 -22.24
CA ALA A 947 -28.74 28.72 -21.78
C ALA A 947 -28.85 28.82 -20.25
N ALA A 948 -28.33 27.84 -19.50
CA ALA A 948 -28.35 27.86 -18.04
C ALA A 948 -27.25 28.73 -17.42
N PHE A 949 -26.03 28.65 -17.95
CA PHE A 949 -24.85 29.28 -17.37
C PHE A 949 -24.42 30.57 -18.08
N GLY A 950 -25.01 30.89 -19.24
CA GLY A 950 -24.76 32.13 -19.98
C GLY A 950 -23.37 32.17 -20.64
N THR A 951 -22.75 31.01 -20.90
CA THR A 951 -21.46 30.86 -21.57
C THR A 951 -21.42 29.56 -22.36
N THR A 952 -20.77 29.54 -23.52
CA THR A 952 -20.62 28.30 -24.30
C THR A 952 -19.66 27.34 -23.58
N VAL A 953 -19.70 26.04 -23.91
CA VAL A 953 -18.76 25.05 -23.32
C VAL A 953 -17.31 25.35 -23.68
N ASP A 954 -17.05 25.79 -24.91
CA ASP A 954 -15.70 26.14 -25.37
C ASP A 954 -15.16 27.40 -24.69
N ASP A 955 -16.01 28.43 -24.54
CA ASP A 955 -15.66 29.64 -23.79
C ASP A 955 -15.42 29.31 -22.32
N PHE A 956 -16.27 28.46 -21.74
CA PHE A 956 -16.11 27.96 -20.37
C PHE A 956 -14.78 27.24 -20.17
N TYR A 957 -14.39 26.32 -21.06
CA TYR A 957 -13.10 25.63 -20.93
C TYR A 957 -11.91 26.59 -20.99
N THR A 958 -11.99 27.59 -21.85
CA THR A 958 -10.97 28.63 -21.97
C THR A 958 -10.89 29.47 -20.70
N GLU A 959 -12.02 30.04 -20.26
CA GLU A 959 -12.10 30.88 -19.08
C GLU A 959 -11.74 30.11 -17.78
N PHE A 960 -12.13 28.84 -17.67
CA PHE A 960 -11.80 27.99 -16.52
C PHE A 960 -10.30 27.64 -16.49
N ALA A 961 -9.67 27.39 -17.65
CA ALA A 961 -8.23 27.18 -17.72
C ALA A 961 -7.45 28.44 -17.28
N GLU A 962 -7.92 29.63 -17.65
CA GLU A 962 -7.35 30.90 -17.18
C GLU A 962 -7.57 31.10 -15.68
N TYR A 963 -8.77 30.81 -15.16
CA TYR A 963 -9.07 30.85 -13.73
C TYR A 963 -8.15 29.92 -12.95
N ARG A 964 -8.01 28.66 -13.39
CA ARG A 964 -7.13 27.67 -12.78
C ARG A 964 -5.68 28.12 -12.78
N ALA A 965 -5.18 28.69 -13.87
CA ALA A 965 -3.82 29.23 -13.93
C ALA A 965 -3.59 30.44 -13.00
N GLY A 966 -4.66 31.12 -12.57
CA GLY A 966 -4.62 32.24 -11.63
C GLY A 966 -4.81 31.87 -10.16
N LEU A 967 -5.24 30.64 -9.85
CA LEU A 967 -5.26 30.06 -8.51
C LEU A 967 -3.84 29.74 -8.05
#